data_AF-A0A8H5GU84-F1
#
_entry.id   AF-A0A8H5GU84-F1
#
_cell.length_a   1.000
_cell.length_b   1.000
_cell.length_c   1.000
_cell.angle_alpha   90.00
_cell.angle_beta   90.00
_cell.angle_gamma   90.00
#
_symmetry.space_group_name_H-M   'P 1'
#
loop_
_entity.id
_entity.type
_entity.pdbx_description
1 polymer ?
#
loop_
_entity_poly.entity_id
_entity_poly.type
_entity_poly.pdbx_seq_one_letter_code
_entity_poly.pdbx_strand_id
1 'polypeptide(L)'
;METTFRDKKVASPDITDTQLLNSGNVQSAPCPESDVTVVGGGIHGLMYAIHIRKAHPEANIGESTLPYFAQWTKSAGMTAEFFFLDRENPDDYKGFCTNGPPPLQRSMSELVFTVYAQRLGVNIWHGHAADIKKTTLSGEGNTIPIISQADKTEVIVAKSPLVIDGTGRFRQYASKAGRITRFQHFNTDAFFGYFEAIDEEGIPQELKGFEGGHTNHICFPEGWMYLIRLISWHESPMENLLDMIHYVFDHAQKGTPHDEIPSTEELCKMFGCKTKWIWSLGYACRDDTSYPSDLERYGSSEGERRFNFITQKYKKLSDVMRHFRHLPDYHGPGTSWYIRKQLSYQSQVVSGPGWVTIGDGIGFTNPLLSPGINAGLGSSTYAAKLTVASLKCNTAEQRTAIWKKYDDYCRDAVPSLNLMNQYLYLSFMHPILGPCVALMWTIVVGRDVPGHALARTAFSVDLKNYPDYSTHWLWGSQVDDWVRVAEYTKEKLMPLDLNKPVPQEVVDDIINFSEQLKEEVWAAGKYQGFPFRYQGELQNFGPNLEWDEERYSSQDRFHSQCRDCRAWLTCRGDWRKCTNCGVERPLEDCEIVWNSGPSEYELSKFAKISPNPQSVGTVLVDWLKNRQMKCESLPIENGMAKMSM
;
A
#
# COMPACT_ATOMS: atom_id res chain seq x y z
N MET A 1 3.41 36.05 -12.00
CA MET A 1 2.86 34.69 -12.16
C MET A 1 4.02 33.81 -12.57
N GLU A 2 4.11 32.60 -12.04
CA GLU A 2 5.01 31.59 -12.62
C GLU A 2 4.36 31.04 -13.90
N THR A 3 5.16 30.68 -14.89
CA THR A 3 4.69 30.16 -16.19
C THR A 3 4.18 28.73 -16.01
N THR A 4 2.91 28.48 -16.33
CA THR A 4 2.27 27.16 -16.15
C THR A 4 2.81 26.12 -17.13
N PHE A 5 2.53 24.83 -16.90
CA PHE A 5 2.91 23.79 -17.84
C PHE A 5 2.09 23.86 -19.14
N ARG A 6 0.84 24.35 -19.07
CA ARG A 6 0.06 24.72 -20.27
C ARG A 6 0.68 25.88 -21.03
N ASP A 7 1.14 26.94 -20.36
CA ASP A 7 1.85 28.05 -21.02
C ASP A 7 3.11 27.56 -21.73
N LYS A 8 3.91 26.69 -21.09
CA LYS A 8 5.09 26.05 -21.70
C LYS A 8 4.72 25.24 -22.95
N LYS A 9 3.62 24.48 -22.90
CA LYS A 9 3.12 23.67 -24.03
C LYS A 9 2.60 24.52 -25.18
N VAL A 10 1.95 25.65 -24.90
CA VAL A 10 1.51 26.63 -25.92
C VAL A 10 2.72 27.37 -26.53
N ALA A 11 3.72 27.73 -25.73
CA ALA A 11 4.94 28.39 -26.19
C ALA A 11 5.91 27.45 -26.94
N SER A 12 5.73 26.14 -26.86
CA SER A 12 6.51 25.13 -27.57
C SER A 12 5.67 23.88 -27.85
N PRO A 13 4.81 23.90 -28.89
CA PRO A 13 3.85 22.80 -29.17
C PRO A 13 4.49 21.41 -29.26
N ASP A 14 5.69 21.35 -29.84
CA ASP A 14 6.45 20.11 -30.04
C ASP A 14 7.16 19.59 -28.76
N ILE A 15 7.03 20.26 -27.61
CA ILE A 15 7.61 19.78 -26.34
C ILE A 15 6.98 18.44 -25.95
N THR A 16 7.81 17.42 -25.78
CA THR A 16 7.39 16.09 -25.32
C THR A 16 7.05 16.10 -23.83
N ASP A 17 6.17 15.20 -23.40
CA ASP A 17 5.83 14.97 -21.99
C ASP A 17 7.09 14.80 -21.10
N THR A 18 8.12 14.13 -21.63
CA THR A 18 9.42 13.97 -20.97
C THR A 18 10.14 15.30 -20.76
N GLN A 19 10.25 16.14 -21.79
CA GLN A 19 10.85 17.47 -21.65
C GLN A 19 10.03 18.38 -20.75
N LEU A 20 8.69 18.26 -20.80
CA LEU A 20 7.77 19.02 -19.97
C LEU A 20 7.89 18.65 -18.48
N LEU A 21 7.93 17.35 -18.15
CA LEU A 21 8.21 16.82 -16.81
C LEU A 21 9.56 17.33 -16.29
N ASN A 22 10.60 17.19 -17.10
CA ASN A 22 11.95 17.63 -16.75
C ASN A 22 12.04 19.16 -16.60
N SER A 23 11.14 19.94 -17.21
CA SER A 23 11.03 21.39 -17.01
C SER A 23 10.44 21.81 -15.65
N GLY A 24 10.05 20.85 -14.80
CA GLY A 24 9.73 21.08 -13.38
C GLY A 24 10.96 21.05 -12.47
N ASN A 25 12.13 20.65 -12.98
CA ASN A 25 13.37 20.60 -12.20
C ASN A 25 13.92 22.00 -11.88
N VAL A 26 14.68 22.09 -10.78
CA VAL A 26 15.44 23.31 -10.42
C VAL A 26 16.67 23.47 -11.34
N GLN A 27 17.22 22.37 -11.84
CA GLN A 27 18.30 22.34 -12.82
C GLN A 27 17.76 22.11 -14.24
N SER A 28 18.29 22.82 -15.23
CA SER A 28 17.92 22.69 -16.65
C SER A 28 18.57 21.52 -17.39
N ALA A 29 19.54 20.84 -16.77
CA ALA A 29 20.19 19.63 -17.26
C ALA A 29 20.59 18.71 -16.08
N PRO A 30 20.81 17.41 -16.30
CA PRO A 30 21.36 16.50 -15.29
C PRO A 30 22.67 17.02 -14.67
N CYS A 31 22.84 16.85 -13.37
CA CYS A 31 24.03 17.33 -12.65
C CYS A 31 25.25 16.41 -12.90
N PRO A 32 26.45 16.94 -13.17
CA PRO A 32 27.67 16.13 -13.30
C PRO A 32 28.12 15.53 -11.96
N GLU A 33 27.81 16.16 -10.83
CA GLU A 33 28.29 15.74 -9.51
C GLU A 33 27.17 15.89 -8.45
N SER A 34 27.00 14.90 -7.58
CA SER A 34 25.98 14.86 -6.52
C SER A 34 26.44 14.04 -5.31
N ASP A 35 25.81 14.24 -4.14
CA ASP A 35 26.06 13.37 -2.97
C ASP A 35 25.50 11.96 -3.20
N VAL A 36 24.38 11.87 -3.91
CA VAL A 36 23.67 10.61 -4.23
C VAL A 36 23.12 10.65 -5.66
N THR A 37 23.30 9.54 -6.39
CA THR A 37 22.61 9.27 -7.66
C THR A 37 21.62 8.13 -7.46
N VAL A 38 20.32 8.40 -7.57
CA VAL A 38 19.29 7.34 -7.63
C VAL A 38 19.15 6.87 -9.08
N VAL A 39 19.11 5.56 -9.30
CA VAL A 39 18.91 4.95 -10.62
C VAL A 39 17.61 4.15 -10.58
N GLY A 40 16.55 4.74 -11.14
CA GLY A 40 15.23 4.13 -11.25
C GLY A 40 14.15 5.01 -10.67
N GLY A 41 13.57 5.86 -11.52
CA GLY A 41 12.41 6.71 -11.25
C GLY A 41 11.08 5.95 -11.07
N GLY A 42 11.12 4.75 -10.45
CA GLY A 42 9.93 4.01 -10.01
C GLY A 42 9.84 3.97 -8.48
N ILE A 43 8.61 4.04 -7.97
CA ILE A 43 8.12 3.97 -6.58
C ILE A 43 9.12 3.96 -5.40
N HIS A 44 10.12 3.06 -5.34
CA HIS A 44 11.05 2.91 -4.21
C HIS A 44 12.33 3.73 -4.33
N GLY A 45 13.01 3.65 -5.48
CA GLY A 45 14.05 4.63 -5.88
C GLY A 45 13.48 6.02 -5.68
N LEU A 46 12.25 6.17 -6.17
CA LEU A 46 11.42 7.30 -5.85
C LEU A 46 11.31 7.57 -4.33
N MET A 47 10.73 6.71 -3.47
CA MET A 47 10.45 6.98 -2.03
C MET A 47 11.62 7.60 -1.25
N TYR A 48 12.80 7.10 -1.54
CA TYR A 48 14.03 7.40 -0.82
C TYR A 48 14.34 8.91 -0.78
N ALA A 49 14.27 9.62 -1.92
CA ALA A 49 14.84 10.97 -2.02
C ALA A 49 14.08 12.08 -1.25
N ILE A 50 12.76 12.09 -1.16
CA ILE A 50 12.03 13.05 -0.29
C ILE A 50 12.17 12.61 1.16
N HIS A 51 12.28 11.31 1.46
CA HIS A 51 12.55 10.90 2.84
C HIS A 51 13.87 11.51 3.32
N ILE A 52 14.98 11.30 2.59
CA ILE A 52 16.25 11.95 2.95
C ILE A 52 16.16 13.48 2.85
N ARG A 53 15.54 14.08 1.81
CA ARG A 53 15.44 15.55 1.66
C ARG A 53 14.62 16.24 2.78
N LYS A 54 13.56 15.61 3.31
CA LYS A 54 12.73 16.16 4.39
C LYS A 54 13.26 15.84 5.79
N ALA A 55 13.88 14.68 5.99
CA ALA A 55 14.53 14.34 7.27
C ALA A 55 15.86 15.08 7.44
N HIS A 56 16.58 15.31 6.33
CA HIS A 56 17.92 15.87 6.24
C HIS A 56 18.06 16.87 5.08
N PRO A 57 17.58 18.12 5.25
CA PRO A 57 17.67 19.17 4.22
C PRO A 57 19.12 19.54 3.81
N GLU A 58 20.12 19.08 4.55
CA GLU A 58 21.55 19.30 4.27
C GLU A 58 22.11 18.47 3.08
N ALA A 59 21.39 17.48 2.56
CA ALA A 59 21.86 16.59 1.49
C ALA A 59 21.30 16.93 0.09
N ASN A 60 22.12 16.78 -0.97
CA ASN A 60 21.74 17.05 -2.36
C ASN A 60 21.47 15.73 -3.13
N ILE A 61 20.28 15.61 -3.75
CA ILE A 61 19.68 14.31 -4.13
C ILE A 61 18.87 14.43 -5.46
N GLY A 62 18.65 13.31 -6.17
CA GLY A 62 17.67 13.16 -7.27
C GLY A 62 16.67 11.99 -7.06
N GLU A 63 15.43 12.12 -7.58
CA GLU A 63 14.25 11.18 -7.70
C GLU A 63 13.78 10.35 -6.48
N SER A 64 12.52 10.31 -5.99
CA SER A 64 11.37 11.26 -5.89
C SER A 64 9.86 10.88 -6.19
N THR A 65 8.87 10.26 -5.50
CA THR A 65 8.50 9.35 -4.33
C THR A 65 7.33 8.39 -4.75
N LEU A 66 6.45 7.61 -4.06
CA LEU A 66 5.98 7.02 -2.76
C LEU A 66 5.11 5.74 -3.16
N PRO A 67 4.37 4.90 -2.34
CA PRO A 67 4.07 4.92 -0.87
C PRO A 67 3.82 3.61 -0.01
N TYR A 68 4.19 3.57 1.29
CA TYR A 68 3.45 2.87 2.40
C TYR A 68 2.43 3.88 2.94
N PHE A 69 1.41 4.19 2.14
CA PHE A 69 1.04 5.59 1.92
C PHE A 69 0.70 6.32 3.20
N ALA A 70 -0.36 5.84 3.83
CA ALA A 70 -1.16 6.70 4.65
C ALA A 70 -0.30 7.26 5.77
N GLN A 71 0.39 6.45 6.59
CA GLN A 71 1.17 6.96 7.73
C GLN A 71 2.31 7.91 7.35
N TRP A 72 3.04 7.65 6.25
CA TRP A 72 4.07 8.58 5.76
C TRP A 72 3.45 9.91 5.25
N THR A 73 2.16 9.89 4.87
CA THR A 73 1.33 11.07 4.55
C THR A 73 0.13 11.30 5.51
N LYS A 74 0.26 11.02 6.82
CA LYS A 74 -0.73 11.34 7.91
C LYS A 74 -1.89 10.35 8.25
N SER A 75 -1.69 9.06 7.94
CA SER A 75 -2.27 7.80 8.48
C SER A 75 -3.66 7.23 8.11
N ALA A 76 -3.70 5.89 8.03
CA ALA A 76 -4.78 4.91 8.30
C ALA A 76 -4.23 3.48 7.99
N GLY A 77 -4.75 2.41 8.61
CA GLY A 77 -4.43 1.00 8.26
C GLY A 77 -5.33 0.49 7.11
N MET A 78 -4.98 -0.57 6.37
CA MET A 78 -5.60 -0.94 5.08
C MET A 78 -7.05 -1.48 5.13
N THR A 79 -7.93 -1.00 4.23
CA THR A 79 -9.27 -1.55 3.93
C THR A 79 -9.11 -2.81 3.09
N ALA A 80 -9.70 -3.92 3.53
CA ALA A 80 -9.66 -5.16 2.80
C ALA A 80 -10.86 -6.07 3.12
N GLU A 81 -11.50 -6.55 2.06
CA GLU A 81 -12.50 -7.62 2.11
C GLU A 81 -11.90 -8.89 1.52
N PHE A 82 -12.23 -10.03 2.13
CA PHE A 82 -11.78 -11.35 1.74
C PHE A 82 -12.95 -12.32 1.74
N PHE A 83 -13.15 -12.99 0.60
CA PHE A 83 -14.16 -14.02 0.38
C PHE A 83 -13.46 -15.35 0.11
N PHE A 84 -13.61 -16.31 1.01
CA PHE A 84 -12.97 -17.61 0.93
C PHE A 84 -13.94 -18.61 0.33
N LEU A 85 -13.78 -18.90 -0.96
CA LEU A 85 -14.66 -19.82 -1.69
C LEU A 85 -14.45 -21.25 -1.20
N ASP A 86 -15.54 -21.96 -0.94
CA ASP A 86 -15.51 -23.41 -0.90
C ASP A 86 -15.41 -23.96 -2.34
N ARG A 87 -14.40 -24.78 -2.61
CA ARG A 87 -14.19 -25.41 -3.94
C ARG A 87 -15.08 -26.64 -4.11
N GLU A 88 -15.35 -27.34 -3.02
CA GLU A 88 -16.16 -28.53 -2.96
C GLU A 88 -17.67 -28.19 -2.89
N ASN A 89 -18.04 -27.01 -2.38
CA ASN A 89 -19.40 -26.47 -2.32
C ASN A 89 -19.51 -25.11 -3.08
N PRO A 90 -19.60 -25.07 -4.42
CA PRO A 90 -19.32 -23.87 -5.24
C PRO A 90 -20.23 -22.63 -5.10
N ASP A 91 -21.24 -22.67 -4.23
CA ASP A 91 -22.09 -21.53 -3.88
C ASP A 91 -21.84 -20.99 -2.45
N ASP A 92 -21.09 -21.71 -1.61
CA ASP A 92 -20.73 -21.30 -0.24
C ASP A 92 -19.36 -20.60 -0.20
N TYR A 93 -19.22 -19.68 0.75
CA TYR A 93 -17.97 -18.96 1.03
C TYR A 93 -18.01 -18.33 2.42
N LYS A 94 -16.82 -18.12 3.02
CA LYS A 94 -16.68 -17.35 4.27
C LYS A 94 -16.16 -15.95 4.01
N GLY A 95 -16.53 -15.00 4.89
CA GLY A 95 -16.17 -13.59 4.77
C GLY A 95 -15.27 -13.10 5.91
N PHE A 96 -14.32 -12.23 5.58
CA PHE A 96 -13.57 -11.41 6.54
C PHE A 96 -13.47 -9.99 5.97
N CYS A 97 -13.89 -8.99 6.72
CA CYS A 97 -13.79 -7.58 6.33
C CYS A 97 -12.98 -6.80 7.37
N THR A 98 -12.26 -5.76 6.92
CA THR A 98 -11.64 -4.78 7.83
C THR A 98 -11.41 -3.42 7.16
N ASN A 99 -11.34 -2.36 7.98
CA ASN A 99 -11.47 -0.95 7.58
C ASN A 99 -10.14 -0.22 7.25
N GLY A 100 -10.22 0.87 6.45
CA GLY A 100 -9.04 1.65 6.00
C GLY A 100 -9.18 2.66 4.84
N PRO A 101 -8.07 3.05 4.16
CA PRO A 101 -8.03 4.04 3.07
C PRO A 101 -8.10 3.44 1.65
N PRO A 102 -8.62 4.20 0.66
CA PRO A 102 -8.82 3.75 -0.72
C PRO A 102 -7.52 3.50 -1.51
N PRO A 103 -7.58 2.71 -2.61
CA PRO A 103 -6.45 2.38 -3.49
C PRO A 103 -6.06 3.51 -4.46
N LEU A 104 -4.97 3.31 -5.21
CA LEU A 104 -4.32 4.34 -6.05
C LEU A 104 -4.02 3.86 -7.47
N GLN A 105 -4.08 4.77 -8.46
CA GLN A 105 -3.46 4.55 -9.78
C GLN A 105 -1.96 4.87 -9.73
N ARG A 106 -1.11 3.91 -10.10
CA ARG A 106 0.36 4.05 -10.06
C ARG A 106 0.93 5.21 -10.86
N SER A 107 0.47 5.39 -12.11
CA SER A 107 0.94 6.49 -12.98
C SER A 107 0.62 7.87 -12.42
N MET A 108 -0.60 8.06 -11.88
CA MET A 108 -0.97 9.30 -11.19
C MET A 108 -0.16 9.49 -9.91
N SER A 109 0.05 8.43 -9.14
CA SER A 109 0.84 8.53 -7.90
C SER A 109 2.28 8.93 -8.19
N GLU A 110 2.98 8.24 -9.11
CA GLU A 110 4.39 8.52 -9.45
C GLU A 110 4.57 9.93 -10.08
N LEU A 111 3.54 10.46 -10.76
CA LEU A 111 3.48 11.85 -11.24
C LEU A 111 3.32 12.87 -10.10
N VAL A 112 2.35 12.68 -9.20
CA VAL A 112 2.14 13.51 -7.99
C VAL A 112 3.43 13.60 -7.17
N PHE A 113 4.14 12.49 -7.09
CA PHE A 113 5.35 12.35 -6.32
C PHE A 113 6.59 12.96 -7.00
N THR A 114 6.68 12.88 -8.33
CA THR A 114 7.66 13.63 -9.13
C THR A 114 7.55 15.13 -8.86
N VAL A 115 6.34 15.68 -8.93
CA VAL A 115 6.08 17.10 -8.67
C VAL A 115 6.41 17.48 -7.23
N TYR A 116 6.06 16.65 -6.24
CA TYR A 116 6.37 16.94 -4.84
C TYR A 116 7.88 16.99 -4.57
N ALA A 117 8.66 16.14 -5.25
CA ALA A 117 10.11 16.11 -5.16
C ALA A 117 10.75 17.36 -5.78
N GLN A 118 10.29 17.76 -6.95
CA GLN A 118 10.72 18.97 -7.65
C GLN A 118 10.48 20.22 -6.78
N ARG A 119 9.30 20.32 -6.13
CA ARG A 119 8.99 21.37 -5.14
C ARG A 119 9.85 21.34 -3.86
N LEU A 120 10.62 20.27 -3.63
CA LEU A 120 11.59 20.14 -2.52
C LEU A 120 13.06 20.29 -2.97
N GLY A 121 13.28 20.65 -4.24
CA GLY A 121 14.60 20.84 -4.84
C GLY A 121 15.29 19.56 -5.32
N VAL A 122 14.55 18.47 -5.46
CA VAL A 122 15.06 17.18 -5.98
C VAL A 122 14.81 17.15 -7.49
N ASN A 123 15.87 17.05 -8.30
CA ASN A 123 15.76 16.98 -9.77
C ASN A 123 15.45 15.55 -10.23
N ILE A 124 14.64 15.40 -11.28
CA ILE A 124 14.14 14.11 -11.79
C ILE A 124 14.19 14.10 -13.32
N TRP A 125 14.81 13.07 -13.90
CA TRP A 125 15.19 13.06 -15.31
C TRP A 125 14.51 11.93 -16.07
N HIS A 126 13.22 12.12 -16.31
CA HIS A 126 12.41 11.25 -17.17
C HIS A 126 13.05 11.12 -18.55
N GLY A 127 12.83 9.96 -19.19
CA GLY A 127 13.40 9.64 -20.51
C GLY A 127 14.93 9.50 -20.54
N HIS A 128 15.60 9.43 -19.40
CA HIS A 128 17.03 9.11 -19.29
C HIS A 128 17.24 7.71 -18.70
N ALA A 129 18.41 7.13 -18.88
CA ALA A 129 18.81 5.86 -18.27
C ALA A 129 20.31 5.86 -17.94
N ALA A 130 20.70 5.19 -16.85
CA ALA A 130 22.12 4.89 -16.65
C ALA A 130 22.58 3.81 -17.64
N ASP A 131 23.72 4.00 -18.30
CA ASP A 131 24.41 2.94 -19.05
C ASP A 131 25.07 1.98 -18.05
N ILE A 132 24.24 1.05 -17.56
CA ILE A 132 24.61 0.01 -16.59
C ILE A 132 25.88 -0.75 -17.01
N LYS A 133 26.24 -0.82 -18.31
CA LYS A 133 27.46 -1.52 -18.75
C LYS A 133 28.73 -0.68 -18.53
N LYS A 134 28.64 0.65 -18.63
CA LYS A 134 29.75 1.59 -18.39
C LYS A 134 29.82 2.09 -16.94
N THR A 135 28.73 2.04 -16.18
CA THR A 135 28.72 2.48 -14.77
C THR A 135 29.82 1.77 -13.97
N THR A 136 30.72 2.55 -13.39
CA THR A 136 31.74 2.07 -12.45
C THR A 136 31.31 2.43 -11.04
N LEU A 137 31.15 1.42 -10.18
CA LEU A 137 30.80 1.57 -8.76
C LEU A 137 32.03 1.28 -7.91
N SER A 138 32.35 2.15 -6.94
CA SER A 138 33.52 1.97 -6.09
C SER A 138 33.38 2.68 -4.73
N GLY A 139 34.22 2.27 -3.76
CA GLY A 139 34.32 2.93 -2.46
C GLY A 139 35.03 4.29 -2.48
N GLU A 140 35.64 4.67 -3.60
CA GLU A 140 36.43 5.91 -3.80
C GLU A 140 35.67 6.96 -4.63
N GLY A 141 34.61 6.55 -5.32
CA GLY A 141 33.75 7.38 -6.15
C GLY A 141 33.09 6.57 -7.27
N ASN A 142 31.82 6.85 -7.55
CA ASN A 142 31.09 6.21 -8.64
C ASN A 142 31.10 7.11 -9.88
N THR A 143 31.07 6.49 -11.07
CA THR A 143 30.79 7.18 -12.34
C THR A 143 29.63 6.49 -13.03
N ILE A 144 28.60 7.26 -13.38
CA ILE A 144 27.33 6.80 -13.92
C ILE A 144 27.06 7.55 -15.23
N PRO A 145 27.46 7.00 -16.39
CA PRO A 145 27.10 7.57 -17.68
C PRO A 145 25.58 7.51 -17.86
N ILE A 146 24.96 8.66 -18.13
CA ILE A 146 23.53 8.82 -18.34
C ILE A 146 23.30 9.00 -19.84
N ILE A 147 22.48 8.12 -20.42
CA ILE A 147 22.05 8.17 -21.82
C ILE A 147 20.61 8.66 -21.93
N SER A 148 20.30 9.37 -23.02
CA SER A 148 18.93 9.65 -23.42
C SER A 148 18.28 8.38 -23.95
N GLN A 149 17.03 8.11 -23.56
CA GLN A 149 16.31 6.93 -24.03
C GLN A 149 15.78 7.09 -25.46
N ALA A 150 15.66 8.30 -25.99
CA ALA A 150 15.09 8.54 -27.32
C ALA A 150 16.06 8.19 -28.46
N ASP A 151 17.31 8.64 -28.36
CA ASP A 151 18.36 8.56 -29.39
C ASP A 151 19.58 7.73 -28.96
N LYS A 152 19.65 7.32 -27.69
CA LYS A 152 20.77 6.59 -27.05
C LYS A 152 22.09 7.38 -27.00
N THR A 153 22.05 8.71 -27.13
CA THR A 153 23.24 9.56 -26.93
C THR A 153 23.61 9.63 -25.45
N GLU A 154 24.91 9.78 -25.16
CA GLU A 154 25.40 10.02 -23.80
C GLU A 154 25.23 11.51 -23.47
N VAL A 155 24.42 11.81 -22.46
CA VAL A 155 24.03 13.17 -22.06
C VAL A 155 25.05 13.73 -21.06
N ILE A 156 25.48 12.93 -20.10
CA ILE A 156 26.48 13.30 -19.09
C ILE A 156 27.09 12.06 -18.45
N VAL A 157 28.25 12.20 -17.80
CA VAL A 157 28.71 11.22 -16.79
C VAL A 157 28.51 11.85 -15.42
N ALA A 158 27.50 11.37 -14.69
CA ALA A 158 27.26 11.77 -13.31
C ALA A 158 28.28 11.10 -12.38
N LYS A 159 28.68 11.78 -11.31
CA LYS A 159 29.55 11.26 -10.25
C LYS A 159 28.85 11.40 -8.90
N SER A 160 28.97 10.39 -8.05
CA SER A 160 28.53 10.49 -6.66
C SER A 160 29.31 9.54 -5.73
N PRO A 161 29.44 9.86 -4.43
CA PRO A 161 29.90 8.91 -3.41
C PRO A 161 28.97 7.69 -3.22
N LEU A 162 27.67 7.83 -3.52
CA LEU A 162 26.67 6.77 -3.37
C LEU A 162 25.73 6.65 -4.58
N VAL A 163 25.42 5.42 -4.97
CA VAL A 163 24.39 5.08 -5.97
C VAL A 163 23.28 4.23 -5.33
N ILE A 164 22.02 4.58 -5.62
CA ILE A 164 20.86 3.81 -5.17
C ILE A 164 20.26 3.02 -6.34
N ASP A 165 20.28 1.69 -6.28
CA ASP A 165 19.60 0.81 -7.23
C ASP A 165 18.10 0.75 -6.89
N GLY A 166 17.37 1.73 -7.42
CA GLY A 166 15.90 1.82 -7.38
C GLY A 166 15.22 1.09 -8.53
N THR A 167 15.94 0.28 -9.33
CA THR A 167 15.39 -0.38 -10.54
C THR A 167 14.44 -1.54 -10.24
N GLY A 168 14.16 -1.79 -8.96
CA GLY A 168 13.20 -2.80 -8.50
C GLY A 168 13.58 -4.20 -8.97
N ARG A 169 12.59 -4.97 -9.46
CA ARG A 169 12.78 -6.36 -9.91
C ARG A 169 13.83 -6.56 -11.02
N PHE A 170 14.24 -5.50 -11.70
CA PHE A 170 15.31 -5.59 -12.70
C PHE A 170 16.70 -5.68 -12.07
N ARG A 171 16.88 -5.21 -10.83
CA ARG A 171 18.09 -5.40 -10.00
C ARG A 171 19.37 -5.02 -10.74
N GLN A 172 19.39 -3.90 -11.46
CA GLN A 172 20.40 -3.62 -12.49
C GLN A 172 21.85 -3.57 -11.98
N TYR A 173 22.06 -3.28 -10.69
CA TYR A 173 23.34 -3.41 -10.01
C TYR A 173 23.38 -4.65 -9.10
N ALA A 174 22.33 -4.88 -8.30
CA ALA A 174 22.29 -6.02 -7.37
C ALA A 174 22.40 -7.41 -8.05
N SER A 175 21.96 -7.54 -9.30
CA SER A 175 22.09 -8.77 -10.10
C SER A 175 23.51 -9.09 -10.56
N LYS A 176 24.38 -8.08 -10.64
CA LYS A 176 25.82 -8.27 -10.91
C LYS A 176 26.56 -8.77 -9.67
N ALA A 177 26.16 -8.30 -8.49
CA ALA A 177 26.76 -8.66 -7.22
C ALA A 177 26.28 -10.03 -6.70
N GLY A 178 25.01 -10.39 -6.96
CA GLY A 178 24.46 -11.68 -6.54
C GLY A 178 23.29 -12.15 -7.41
N ARG A 179 23.23 -13.47 -7.64
CA ARG A 179 22.04 -14.12 -8.20
C ARG A 179 20.85 -13.95 -7.25
N ILE A 180 19.64 -14.13 -7.77
CA ILE A 180 18.47 -14.23 -6.91
C ILE A 180 18.49 -15.55 -6.15
N THR A 181 18.10 -15.52 -4.87
CA THR A 181 17.58 -16.69 -4.17
C THR A 181 16.10 -16.84 -4.53
N ARG A 182 15.66 -18.08 -4.76
CA ARG A 182 14.26 -18.49 -4.74
C ARG A 182 14.00 -19.26 -3.45
N PHE A 183 12.80 -19.12 -2.90
CA PHE A 183 12.39 -19.85 -1.70
C PHE A 183 11.99 -21.29 -2.04
N GLN A 184 11.89 -22.14 -1.02
CA GLN A 184 11.44 -23.53 -1.17
C GLN A 184 9.90 -23.61 -1.30
N HIS A 185 9.42 -24.78 -1.75
CA HIS A 185 8.01 -25.06 -2.07
C HIS A 185 7.50 -24.23 -3.27
N PHE A 186 6.19 -24.00 -3.36
CA PHE A 186 5.58 -23.27 -4.47
C PHE A 186 6.03 -21.80 -4.52
N ASN A 187 6.14 -21.30 -5.74
CA ASN A 187 6.15 -19.87 -6.05
C ASN A 187 4.75 -19.45 -6.51
N THR A 188 4.61 -18.23 -7.02
CA THR A 188 3.34 -17.72 -7.56
C THR A 188 3.51 -17.06 -8.92
N ASP A 189 2.49 -17.20 -9.75
CA ASP A 189 2.32 -16.52 -11.04
C ASP A 189 1.10 -15.59 -10.94
N ALA A 190 1.19 -14.37 -11.47
CA ALA A 190 0.05 -13.45 -11.55
C ALA A 190 -0.32 -13.11 -13.01
N PHE A 191 -1.62 -12.98 -13.27
CA PHE A 191 -2.18 -12.65 -14.58
C PHE A 191 -3.44 -11.80 -14.44
N PHE A 192 -3.53 -10.70 -15.19
CA PHE A 192 -4.46 -9.61 -14.90
C PHE A 192 -4.77 -8.72 -16.12
N GLY A 193 -5.82 -7.90 -15.99
CA GLY A 193 -6.23 -6.90 -16.96
C GLY A 193 -6.95 -5.72 -16.31
N TYR A 194 -7.39 -4.77 -17.13
CA TYR A 194 -8.22 -3.64 -16.70
C TYR A 194 -9.65 -3.80 -17.24
N PHE A 195 -10.62 -3.32 -16.47
CA PHE A 195 -12.04 -3.53 -16.70
C PHE A 195 -12.84 -2.28 -16.35
N GLU A 196 -14.03 -2.13 -16.92
CA GLU A 196 -15.09 -1.26 -16.41
C GLU A 196 -16.18 -2.13 -15.77
N ALA A 197 -16.85 -1.64 -14.72
CA ALA A 197 -18.05 -2.30 -14.23
C ALA A 197 -19.23 -1.89 -15.10
N ILE A 198 -19.90 -2.85 -15.72
CA ILE A 198 -21.15 -2.64 -16.46
C ILE A 198 -22.37 -2.70 -15.54
N ASP A 199 -22.23 -3.34 -14.38
CA ASP A 199 -23.22 -3.36 -13.31
C ASP A 199 -22.52 -3.51 -11.94
N GLU A 200 -22.03 -2.41 -11.36
CA GLU A 200 -21.42 -2.41 -10.02
C GLU A 200 -22.44 -2.70 -8.91
N GLU A 201 -23.73 -2.41 -9.13
CA GLU A 201 -24.81 -2.62 -8.15
C GLU A 201 -25.28 -4.06 -8.08
N GLY A 202 -24.92 -4.91 -9.05
CA GLY A 202 -25.22 -6.34 -9.08
C GLY A 202 -24.16 -7.25 -8.44
N ILE A 203 -23.00 -6.71 -8.03
CA ILE A 203 -21.92 -7.49 -7.41
C ILE A 203 -22.28 -7.94 -5.95
N PRO A 204 -22.87 -7.10 -5.07
CA PRO A 204 -23.20 -7.49 -3.70
C PRO A 204 -24.24 -8.62 -3.56
N GLN A 205 -24.96 -8.94 -4.64
CA GLN A 205 -25.90 -10.04 -4.75
C GLN A 205 -25.18 -11.38 -4.96
N GLU A 206 -24.01 -11.34 -5.61
CA GLU A 206 -23.15 -12.51 -5.79
C GLU A 206 -22.18 -12.72 -4.62
N LEU A 207 -21.70 -11.63 -4.03
CA LEU A 207 -20.91 -11.60 -2.80
C LEU A 207 -21.57 -10.68 -1.77
N LYS A 208 -22.48 -11.24 -0.95
CA LYS A 208 -23.03 -10.55 0.22
C LYS A 208 -21.88 -10.04 1.10
N GLY A 209 -21.87 -8.72 1.31
CA GLY A 209 -20.83 -8.01 2.05
C GLY A 209 -20.03 -7.04 1.18
N PHE A 210 -19.86 -7.34 -0.12
CA PHE A 210 -18.98 -6.60 -1.03
C PHE A 210 -19.24 -5.08 -1.06
N GLU A 211 -18.22 -4.30 -0.68
CA GLU A 211 -18.17 -2.86 -0.91
C GLU A 211 -17.01 -2.51 -1.86
N GLY A 212 -17.31 -1.83 -2.96
CA GLY A 212 -16.32 -1.40 -3.96
C GLY A 212 -15.30 -0.34 -3.48
N GLY A 213 -15.29 -0.01 -2.19
CA GLY A 213 -14.28 0.85 -1.55
C GLY A 213 -13.04 0.10 -1.07
N HIS A 214 -13.11 -1.22 -0.90
CA HIS A 214 -12.01 -2.03 -0.38
C HIS A 214 -11.06 -2.52 -1.47
N THR A 215 -9.85 -2.92 -1.05
CA THR A 215 -9.10 -3.94 -1.79
C THR A 215 -9.84 -5.27 -1.56
N ASN A 216 -10.57 -5.72 -2.56
CA ASN A 216 -11.36 -6.94 -2.49
C ASN A 216 -10.51 -8.15 -2.90
N HIS A 217 -10.60 -9.25 -2.14
CA HIS A 217 -9.87 -10.49 -2.34
C HIS A 217 -10.86 -11.65 -2.45
N ILE A 218 -10.82 -12.45 -3.51
CA ILE A 218 -11.57 -13.72 -3.57
C ILE A 218 -10.55 -14.86 -3.54
N CYS A 219 -10.46 -15.55 -2.40
CA CYS A 219 -9.47 -16.57 -2.09
C CYS A 219 -10.02 -17.98 -2.35
N PHE A 220 -9.15 -18.88 -2.78
CA PHE A 220 -9.46 -20.27 -3.14
C PHE A 220 -8.17 -21.13 -3.09
N PRO A 221 -8.23 -22.47 -3.12
CA PRO A 221 -7.04 -23.32 -2.90
C PRO A 221 -5.81 -23.02 -3.77
N GLU A 222 -5.98 -22.65 -5.04
CA GLU A 222 -4.86 -22.31 -5.92
C GLU A 222 -4.29 -20.90 -5.69
N GLY A 223 -4.94 -20.03 -4.92
CA GLY A 223 -4.50 -18.65 -4.68
C GLY A 223 -5.67 -17.69 -4.48
N TRP A 224 -5.66 -16.55 -5.18
CA TRP A 224 -6.70 -15.55 -5.00
C TRP A 224 -6.83 -14.59 -6.19
N MET A 225 -7.98 -13.92 -6.26
CA MET A 225 -8.28 -12.81 -7.15
C MET A 225 -8.26 -11.49 -6.39
N TYR A 226 -7.66 -10.43 -6.94
CA TYR A 226 -7.91 -9.07 -6.48
C TYR A 226 -8.97 -8.38 -7.35
N LEU A 227 -9.79 -7.55 -6.71
CA LEU A 227 -10.65 -6.56 -7.35
C LEU A 227 -10.35 -5.19 -6.73
N ILE A 228 -9.82 -4.27 -7.54
CA ILE A 228 -9.39 -2.95 -7.07
C ILE A 228 -10.04 -1.87 -7.95
N ARG A 229 -11.07 -1.21 -7.40
CA ARG A 229 -11.72 -0.04 -7.99
C ARG A 229 -10.83 1.18 -7.86
N LEU A 230 -10.54 1.88 -8.95
CA LEU A 230 -9.68 3.06 -8.92
C LEU A 230 -10.07 4.09 -9.97
N ILE A 231 -9.86 5.37 -9.66
CA ILE A 231 -10.03 6.45 -10.61
C ILE A 231 -8.81 6.54 -11.52
N SER A 232 -9.04 6.54 -12.84
CA SER A 232 -7.99 6.55 -13.85
C SER A 232 -7.95 7.87 -14.59
N TRP A 233 -6.75 8.44 -14.68
CA TRP A 233 -6.47 9.73 -15.32
C TRP A 233 -5.87 9.59 -16.72
N HIS A 234 -5.85 8.39 -17.29
CA HIS A 234 -5.01 8.01 -18.43
C HIS A 234 -5.23 8.84 -19.71
N GLU A 235 -6.42 9.43 -19.89
CA GLU A 235 -6.74 10.27 -21.06
C GLU A 235 -6.47 11.77 -20.85
N SER A 236 -5.86 12.18 -19.73
CA SER A 236 -5.54 13.58 -19.45
C SER A 236 -4.20 14.01 -20.09
N PRO A 237 -4.11 15.19 -20.73
CA PRO A 237 -2.83 15.75 -21.17
C PRO A 237 -1.87 16.01 -20.00
N MET A 238 -0.58 15.79 -20.23
CA MET A 238 0.46 15.88 -19.17
C MET A 238 0.55 17.30 -18.57
N GLU A 239 0.47 18.32 -19.40
CA GLU A 239 0.45 19.74 -19.01
C GLU A 239 -0.73 20.09 -18.10
N ASN A 240 -1.89 19.48 -18.34
CA ASN A 240 -3.10 19.71 -17.55
C ASN A 240 -3.00 19.02 -16.19
N LEU A 241 -2.44 17.79 -16.16
CA LEU A 241 -2.17 17.08 -14.91
C LEU A 241 -1.15 17.80 -14.03
N LEU A 242 -0.05 18.30 -14.61
CA LEU A 242 1.00 18.98 -13.87
C LEU A 242 0.49 20.27 -13.20
N ASP A 243 -0.24 21.11 -13.93
CA ASP A 243 -0.90 22.30 -13.38
C ASP A 243 -1.87 21.95 -12.23
N MET A 244 -2.69 20.92 -12.43
CA MET A 244 -3.69 20.46 -11.45
C MET A 244 -3.04 19.94 -10.16
N ILE A 245 -1.94 19.18 -10.29
CA ILE A 245 -1.17 18.66 -9.14
C ILE A 245 -0.47 19.81 -8.38
N HIS A 246 0.11 20.79 -9.09
CA HIS A 246 0.67 21.99 -8.45
C HIS A 246 -0.39 22.75 -7.64
N TYR A 247 -1.59 22.93 -8.22
CA TYR A 247 -2.71 23.59 -7.55
C TYR A 247 -3.18 22.83 -6.28
N VAL A 248 -3.29 21.50 -6.35
CA VAL A 248 -3.62 20.67 -5.17
C VAL A 248 -2.54 20.80 -4.08
N PHE A 249 -1.26 20.84 -4.44
CA PHE A 249 -0.19 21.08 -3.46
C PHE A 249 -0.22 22.48 -2.85
N ASP A 250 -0.62 23.51 -3.60
CA ASP A 250 -0.78 24.86 -3.04
C ASP A 250 -1.92 24.92 -2.01
N HIS A 251 -3.02 24.20 -2.25
CA HIS A 251 -4.12 24.08 -1.28
C HIS A 251 -3.72 23.26 -0.05
N ALA A 252 -2.98 22.17 -0.23
CA ALA A 252 -2.41 21.40 0.89
C ALA A 252 -1.42 22.23 1.72
N GLN A 253 -0.60 23.08 1.08
CA GLN A 253 0.36 23.96 1.75
C GLN A 253 -0.33 25.13 2.50
N LYS A 254 -1.46 25.63 1.99
CA LYS A 254 -2.31 26.61 2.68
C LYS A 254 -3.10 26.01 3.85
N GLY A 255 -3.22 24.69 3.91
CA GLY A 255 -4.08 24.00 4.88
C GLY A 255 -5.57 24.22 4.61
N THR A 256 -5.97 24.38 3.34
CA THR A 256 -7.38 24.59 2.96
C THR A 256 -8.29 23.48 3.52
N PRO A 257 -9.41 23.82 4.17
CA PRO A 257 -10.40 22.85 4.62
C PRO A 257 -10.90 21.95 3.49
N HIS A 258 -11.17 20.67 3.81
CA HIS A 258 -11.52 19.63 2.83
C HIS A 258 -12.63 20.07 1.85
N ASP A 259 -13.73 20.62 2.38
CA ASP A 259 -14.91 20.99 1.59
C ASP A 259 -14.71 22.27 0.75
N GLU A 260 -13.66 23.05 1.03
CA GLU A 260 -13.25 24.22 0.24
C GLU A 260 -12.31 23.85 -0.93
N ILE A 261 -11.78 22.62 -0.95
CA ILE A 261 -10.99 22.13 -2.08
C ILE A 261 -11.95 21.74 -3.23
N PRO A 262 -11.67 22.13 -4.49
CA PRO A 262 -12.45 21.65 -5.63
C PRO A 262 -12.39 20.12 -5.74
N SER A 263 -13.56 19.50 -5.93
CA SER A 263 -13.71 18.07 -6.18
C SER A 263 -13.06 17.66 -7.50
N THR A 264 -12.87 16.36 -7.69
CA THR A 264 -12.19 15.77 -8.86
C THR A 264 -12.81 16.21 -10.18
N GLU A 265 -14.13 16.30 -10.27
CA GLU A 265 -14.83 16.79 -11.46
C GLU A 265 -14.70 18.31 -11.65
N GLU A 266 -14.67 19.09 -10.57
CA GLU A 266 -14.38 20.53 -10.63
C GLU A 266 -12.93 20.75 -11.11
N LEU A 267 -11.96 20.00 -10.59
CA LEU A 267 -10.56 20.00 -11.05
C LEU A 267 -10.46 19.60 -12.53
N CYS A 268 -11.18 18.57 -12.98
CA CYS A 268 -11.20 18.20 -14.39
C CYS A 268 -11.71 19.33 -15.29
N LYS A 269 -12.77 20.03 -14.87
CA LYS A 269 -13.33 21.20 -15.57
C LYS A 269 -12.36 22.40 -15.56
N MET A 270 -11.65 22.65 -14.45
CA MET A 270 -10.70 23.76 -14.30
C MET A 270 -9.40 23.58 -15.11
N PHE A 271 -8.89 22.35 -15.19
CA PHE A 271 -7.58 22.08 -15.80
C PHE A 271 -7.67 21.46 -17.19
N GLY A 272 -8.83 20.96 -17.62
CA GLY A 272 -8.97 20.22 -18.88
C GLY A 272 -8.50 18.77 -18.77
N CYS A 273 -8.64 18.18 -17.58
CA CYS A 273 -8.30 16.77 -17.33
C CYS A 273 -9.52 15.87 -17.58
N LYS A 274 -9.27 14.56 -17.68
CA LYS A 274 -10.28 13.52 -17.82
C LYS A 274 -10.07 12.42 -16.78
N THR A 275 -11.16 11.96 -16.19
CA THR A 275 -11.20 10.80 -15.30
C THR A 275 -12.27 9.81 -15.73
N LYS A 276 -12.06 8.54 -15.36
CA LYS A 276 -13.11 7.51 -15.32
C LYS A 276 -12.79 6.47 -14.25
N TRP A 277 -13.81 5.87 -13.67
CA TRP A 277 -13.64 4.72 -12.79
C TRP A 277 -13.29 3.48 -13.61
N ILE A 278 -12.26 2.76 -13.19
CA ILE A 278 -11.89 1.45 -13.75
C ILE A 278 -11.66 0.46 -12.61
N TRP A 279 -11.58 -0.81 -12.97
CA TRP A 279 -11.24 -1.90 -12.08
C TRP A 279 -9.97 -2.58 -12.57
N SER A 280 -8.98 -2.69 -11.69
CA SER A 280 -7.82 -3.55 -11.87
C SER A 280 -8.19 -4.92 -11.30
N LEU A 281 -8.38 -5.91 -12.17
CA LEU A 281 -8.78 -7.27 -11.79
C LEU A 281 -7.71 -8.27 -12.21
N GLY A 282 -7.37 -9.19 -11.32
CA GLY A 282 -6.28 -10.13 -11.58
C GLY A 282 -6.18 -11.25 -10.58
N TYR A 283 -5.55 -12.34 -10.99
CA TYR A 283 -5.26 -13.49 -10.15
C TYR A 283 -3.79 -13.51 -9.75
N ALA A 284 -3.52 -14.03 -8.56
CA ALA A 284 -2.20 -14.53 -8.16
C ALA A 284 -2.39 -15.97 -7.65
N CYS A 285 -1.85 -16.93 -8.41
CA CYS A 285 -2.01 -18.36 -8.16
C CYS A 285 -0.65 -19.04 -7.96
N ARG A 286 -0.64 -20.18 -7.27
CA ARG A 286 0.55 -21.01 -7.08
C ARG A 286 1.08 -21.52 -8.42
N ASP A 287 2.40 -21.66 -8.56
CA ASP A 287 3.02 -22.16 -9.79
C ASP A 287 2.84 -23.67 -10.01
N ASP A 288 2.45 -24.41 -8.97
CA ASP A 288 2.01 -25.82 -9.02
C ASP A 288 0.51 -26.00 -9.37
N THR A 289 -0.20 -24.92 -9.71
CA THR A 289 -1.58 -24.98 -10.23
C THR A 289 -1.65 -25.83 -11.50
N SER A 290 -2.53 -26.85 -11.50
CA SER A 290 -2.77 -27.68 -12.67
C SER A 290 -3.71 -27.00 -13.68
N TYR A 291 -3.24 -26.86 -14.93
CA TYR A 291 -3.99 -26.32 -16.06
C TYR A 291 -4.26 -27.43 -17.10
N PRO A 292 -5.42 -27.43 -17.80
CA PRO A 292 -5.72 -28.39 -18.86
C PRO A 292 -4.83 -28.21 -20.10
N SER A 293 -4.66 -29.27 -20.88
CA SER A 293 -3.85 -29.26 -22.11
C SER A 293 -4.47 -28.46 -23.25
N ASP A 294 -5.79 -28.25 -23.26
CA ASP A 294 -6.53 -27.49 -24.27
C ASP A 294 -6.77 -26.03 -23.89
N LEU A 295 -5.89 -25.46 -23.04
CA LEU A 295 -5.99 -24.09 -22.50
C LEU A 295 -6.15 -23.00 -23.58
N GLU A 296 -5.80 -23.29 -24.83
CA GLU A 296 -5.99 -22.39 -25.97
C GLU A 296 -7.46 -21.97 -26.19
N ARG A 297 -8.43 -22.80 -25.77
CA ARG A 297 -9.87 -22.46 -25.87
C ARG A 297 -10.28 -21.26 -25.00
N TYR A 298 -9.44 -20.86 -24.05
CA TYR A 298 -9.70 -19.77 -23.11
C TYR A 298 -9.16 -18.41 -23.55
N GLY A 299 -8.43 -18.31 -24.68
CA GLY A 299 -7.93 -17.00 -25.15
C GLY A 299 -6.81 -17.04 -26.18
N SER A 300 -6.40 -15.86 -26.63
CA SER A 300 -5.30 -15.64 -27.56
C SER A 300 -3.93 -15.62 -26.86
N SER A 301 -3.84 -15.09 -25.63
CA SER A 301 -2.57 -14.93 -24.87
C SER A 301 -2.53 -15.80 -23.61
N GLU A 302 -1.33 -16.13 -23.09
CA GLU A 302 -1.25 -16.97 -21.87
C GLU A 302 -1.91 -16.31 -20.64
N GLY A 303 -1.82 -14.98 -20.49
CA GLY A 303 -2.46 -14.26 -19.39
C GLY A 303 -3.98 -14.39 -19.43
N GLU A 304 -4.57 -14.12 -20.60
CA GLU A 304 -6.01 -14.29 -20.89
C GLU A 304 -6.48 -15.73 -20.68
N ARG A 305 -5.74 -16.70 -21.25
CA ARG A 305 -6.03 -18.14 -21.16
C ARG A 305 -6.08 -18.61 -19.71
N ARG A 306 -5.11 -18.22 -18.88
CA ARG A 306 -5.10 -18.56 -17.45
C ARG A 306 -6.20 -17.82 -16.67
N PHE A 307 -6.41 -16.54 -16.95
CA PHE A 307 -7.46 -15.73 -16.31
C PHE A 307 -8.83 -16.39 -16.51
N ASN A 308 -9.23 -16.56 -17.77
CA ASN A 308 -10.53 -17.11 -18.13
C ASN A 308 -10.70 -18.57 -17.68
N PHE A 309 -9.63 -19.36 -17.61
CA PHE A 309 -9.68 -20.70 -17.01
C PHE A 309 -10.02 -20.67 -15.53
N ILE A 310 -9.32 -19.85 -14.73
CA ILE A 310 -9.59 -19.75 -13.27
C ILE A 310 -10.98 -19.13 -13.02
N THR A 311 -11.39 -18.11 -13.81
CA THR A 311 -12.75 -17.55 -13.75
C THR A 311 -13.83 -18.63 -13.98
N GLN A 312 -13.64 -19.50 -14.98
CA GLN A 312 -14.61 -20.56 -15.31
C GLN A 312 -14.50 -21.79 -14.41
N LYS A 313 -13.41 -21.96 -13.64
CA LYS A 313 -13.24 -23.05 -12.67
C LYS A 313 -14.18 -22.91 -11.47
N TYR A 314 -14.46 -21.67 -11.05
CA TYR A 314 -15.28 -21.36 -9.88
C TYR A 314 -16.54 -20.60 -10.27
N LYS A 315 -17.72 -21.15 -9.95
CA LYS A 315 -19.02 -20.54 -10.25
C LYS A 315 -19.09 -19.07 -9.78
N LYS A 316 -18.75 -18.82 -8.52
CA LYS A 316 -18.74 -17.46 -7.94
C LYS A 316 -17.78 -16.48 -8.63
N LEU A 317 -16.65 -16.94 -9.18
CA LEU A 317 -15.78 -16.06 -9.98
C LEU A 317 -16.42 -15.69 -11.32
N SER A 318 -17.11 -16.63 -11.98
CA SER A 318 -17.87 -16.35 -13.21
C SER A 318 -19.08 -15.44 -12.95
N ASP A 319 -19.81 -15.67 -11.86
CA ASP A 319 -20.95 -14.84 -11.45
C ASP A 319 -20.52 -13.39 -11.16
N VAL A 320 -19.41 -13.18 -10.45
CA VAL A 320 -18.84 -11.84 -10.23
C VAL A 320 -18.31 -11.23 -11.54
N MET A 321 -17.58 -11.99 -12.36
CA MET A 321 -16.96 -11.46 -13.58
C MET A 321 -17.97 -11.01 -14.64
N ARG A 322 -19.21 -11.52 -14.64
CA ARG A 322 -20.27 -11.08 -15.58
C ARG A 322 -20.62 -9.59 -15.43
N HIS A 323 -20.32 -8.98 -14.28
CA HIS A 323 -20.57 -7.56 -13.98
C HIS A 323 -19.51 -6.61 -14.55
N PHE A 324 -18.48 -7.15 -15.22
CA PHE A 324 -17.35 -6.39 -15.76
C PHE A 324 -17.19 -6.57 -17.28
N ARG A 325 -16.79 -5.50 -17.97
CA ARG A 325 -16.32 -5.55 -19.36
C ARG A 325 -14.84 -5.24 -19.41
N HIS A 326 -14.09 -6.06 -20.15
CA HIS A 326 -12.64 -5.90 -20.33
C HIS A 326 -12.30 -4.65 -21.15
N LEU A 327 -11.22 -3.96 -20.77
CA LEU A 327 -10.69 -2.78 -21.44
C LEU A 327 -9.43 -3.17 -22.24
N PRO A 328 -9.55 -3.46 -23.55
CA PRO A 328 -8.40 -3.85 -24.36
C PRO A 328 -7.40 -2.70 -24.50
N ASP A 329 -6.11 -3.05 -24.44
CA ASP A 329 -4.96 -2.17 -24.63
C ASP A 329 -5.03 -0.84 -23.85
N TYR A 330 -5.55 -0.92 -22.62
CA TYR A 330 -5.88 0.22 -21.77
C TYR A 330 -4.70 1.14 -21.42
N HIS A 331 -3.46 0.67 -21.54
CA HIS A 331 -2.23 1.43 -21.33
C HIS A 331 -1.31 1.39 -22.56
N GLY A 332 -1.90 1.20 -23.75
CA GLY A 332 -1.23 1.14 -25.04
C GLY A 332 -1.23 -0.26 -25.67
N PRO A 333 -0.74 -0.40 -26.92
CA PRO A 333 -0.79 -1.66 -27.66
C PRO A 333 -0.13 -2.83 -26.92
N GLY A 334 -0.84 -3.97 -26.86
CA GLY A 334 -0.37 -5.17 -26.16
C GLY A 334 -0.50 -5.12 -24.63
N THR A 335 -1.27 -4.19 -24.07
CA THR A 335 -1.55 -4.11 -22.62
C THR A 335 -2.94 -4.64 -22.22
N SER A 336 -3.68 -5.22 -23.16
CA SER A 336 -4.94 -5.94 -22.91
C SER A 336 -4.83 -6.94 -21.75
N TRP A 337 -3.75 -7.73 -21.72
CA TRP A 337 -3.54 -8.78 -20.73
C TRP A 337 -2.07 -8.81 -20.30
N TYR A 338 -1.86 -8.91 -18.99
CA TYR A 338 -0.54 -9.02 -18.38
C TYR A 338 -0.35 -10.41 -17.77
N ILE A 339 0.89 -10.90 -17.80
CA ILE A 339 1.32 -12.08 -17.04
C ILE A 339 2.72 -11.85 -16.46
N ARG A 340 2.94 -12.29 -15.22
CA ARG A 340 4.25 -12.31 -14.56
C ARG A 340 4.40 -13.58 -13.75
N LYS A 341 5.31 -14.43 -14.18
CA LYS A 341 5.60 -15.71 -13.53
C LYS A 341 6.67 -15.59 -12.45
N GLN A 342 6.67 -16.52 -11.50
CA GLN A 342 7.70 -16.66 -10.46
C GLN A 342 7.94 -15.36 -9.69
N LEU A 343 6.94 -14.91 -8.92
CA LEU A 343 6.95 -13.64 -8.22
C LEU A 343 7.98 -13.56 -7.08
N SER A 344 8.08 -14.57 -6.21
CA SER A 344 8.90 -14.50 -5.00
C SER A 344 10.40 -14.66 -5.28
N TYR A 345 11.23 -13.70 -4.85
CA TYR A 345 12.70 -13.77 -4.88
C TYR A 345 13.35 -12.86 -3.83
N GLN A 346 14.63 -13.10 -3.55
CA GLN A 346 15.48 -12.24 -2.73
C GLN A 346 16.83 -11.96 -3.42
N SER A 347 17.39 -10.78 -3.23
CA SER A 347 18.78 -10.44 -3.57
C SER A 347 19.75 -11.00 -2.53
N GLN A 348 20.73 -11.79 -2.96
CA GLN A 348 21.79 -12.29 -2.07
C GLN A 348 22.76 -11.19 -1.60
N VAL A 349 22.87 -10.10 -2.36
CA VAL A 349 23.69 -8.93 -2.05
C VAL A 349 22.83 -7.69 -2.30
N VAL A 350 22.69 -6.83 -1.29
CA VAL A 350 21.85 -5.62 -1.35
C VAL A 350 22.63 -4.31 -1.19
N SER A 351 23.90 -4.38 -0.76
CA SER A 351 24.82 -3.23 -0.75
C SER A 351 26.23 -3.64 -1.18
N GLY A 352 27.08 -2.65 -1.44
CA GLY A 352 28.48 -2.85 -1.75
C GLY A 352 29.25 -1.54 -1.85
N PRO A 353 30.53 -1.58 -2.28
CA PRO A 353 31.34 -0.37 -2.41
C PRO A 353 30.69 0.66 -3.34
N GLY A 354 30.22 1.76 -2.75
CA GLY A 354 29.58 2.87 -3.47
C GLY A 354 28.09 2.70 -3.78
N TRP A 355 27.41 1.61 -3.40
CA TRP A 355 25.99 1.39 -3.78
C TRP A 355 25.14 0.61 -2.77
N VAL A 356 23.82 0.78 -2.87
CA VAL A 356 22.78 0.01 -2.14
C VAL A 356 21.52 -0.12 -3.01
N THR A 357 20.77 -1.22 -2.91
CA THR A 357 19.46 -1.42 -3.58
C THR A 357 18.30 -1.35 -2.59
N ILE A 358 17.12 -0.92 -3.05
CA ILE A 358 15.93 -0.71 -2.22
C ILE A 358 14.65 -1.22 -2.89
N GLY A 359 13.60 -1.46 -2.11
CA GLY A 359 12.29 -1.91 -2.58
C GLY A 359 12.33 -3.31 -3.20
N ASP A 360 11.59 -3.51 -4.31
CA ASP A 360 11.66 -4.72 -5.15
C ASP A 360 13.11 -5.14 -5.52
N GLY A 361 14.10 -4.25 -5.40
CA GLY A 361 15.51 -4.56 -5.59
C GLY A 361 16.13 -5.45 -4.50
N ILE A 362 15.66 -5.36 -3.24
CA ILE A 362 16.07 -6.29 -2.17
C ILE A 362 15.37 -7.65 -2.28
N GLY A 363 14.14 -7.65 -2.81
CA GLY A 363 13.31 -8.83 -2.97
C GLY A 363 11.84 -8.48 -3.16
N PHE A 364 11.03 -9.46 -3.53
CA PHE A 364 9.57 -9.37 -3.60
C PHE A 364 8.97 -10.73 -3.23
N THR A 365 7.71 -10.75 -2.82
CA THR A 365 6.95 -11.98 -2.53
C THR A 365 5.67 -12.04 -3.37
N ASN A 366 4.62 -11.33 -2.95
CA ASN A 366 3.30 -11.40 -3.59
C ASN A 366 2.52 -10.08 -3.44
N PRO A 367 1.53 -9.79 -4.31
CA PRO A 367 0.60 -8.66 -4.10
C PRO A 367 -0.28 -8.76 -2.85
N LEU A 368 -0.44 -9.95 -2.24
CA LEU A 368 -1.34 -10.17 -1.10
C LEU A 368 -0.92 -9.35 0.13
N LEU A 369 -1.84 -8.56 0.69
CA LEU A 369 -1.58 -7.53 1.72
C LEU A 369 -0.59 -6.41 1.29
N SER A 370 -0.29 -6.29 -0.01
CA SER A 370 0.58 -5.27 -0.61
C SER A 370 1.95 -5.02 0.08
N PRO A 371 2.70 -6.05 0.52
CA PRO A 371 3.98 -5.88 1.23
C PRO A 371 5.05 -5.23 0.35
N GLY A 372 5.04 -5.51 -0.97
CA GLY A 372 6.06 -4.99 -1.89
C GLY A 372 6.15 -3.47 -1.92
N ILE A 373 5.08 -2.75 -1.60
CA ILE A 373 5.11 -1.28 -1.44
C ILE A 373 5.11 -0.87 0.03
N ASN A 374 4.23 -1.45 0.86
CA ASN A 374 4.12 -1.07 2.26
C ASN A 374 5.36 -1.52 3.06
N ALA A 375 5.53 -2.82 3.30
CA ALA A 375 6.71 -3.33 4.02
C ALA A 375 8.03 -2.97 3.29
N GLY A 376 8.01 -2.91 1.96
CA GLY A 376 9.14 -2.45 1.13
C GLY A 376 9.61 -1.02 1.44
N LEU A 377 8.77 -0.10 1.92
CA LEU A 377 9.19 1.25 2.30
C LEU A 377 10.18 1.23 3.48
N GLY A 378 10.17 0.20 4.34
CA GLY A 378 11.18 0.03 5.39
C GLY A 378 12.60 0.01 4.80
N SER A 379 12.79 -0.74 3.71
CA SER A 379 14.05 -0.78 2.96
C SER A 379 14.43 0.58 2.35
N SER A 380 13.47 1.31 1.80
CA SER A 380 13.73 2.60 1.13
C SER A 380 14.01 3.73 2.12
N THR A 381 13.34 3.74 3.28
CA THR A 381 13.50 4.79 4.30
C THR A 381 14.64 4.50 5.27
N TYR A 382 14.97 3.23 5.52
CA TYR A 382 16.16 2.87 6.27
C TYR A 382 17.44 3.18 5.49
N ALA A 383 17.47 2.94 4.17
CA ALA A 383 18.57 3.39 3.32
C ALA A 383 18.73 4.92 3.33
N ALA A 384 17.62 5.68 3.34
CA ALA A 384 17.65 7.14 3.46
C ALA A 384 18.27 7.59 4.80
N LYS A 385 17.89 6.97 5.92
CA LYS A 385 18.46 7.21 7.28
C LYS A 385 19.95 6.87 7.34
N LEU A 386 20.39 5.76 6.74
CA LEU A 386 21.77 5.30 6.77
C LEU A 386 22.69 6.07 5.81
N THR A 387 22.16 6.61 4.71
CA THR A 387 22.94 7.42 3.74
C THR A 387 23.66 8.57 4.42
N VAL A 388 22.97 9.35 5.26
CA VAL A 388 23.55 10.54 5.91
C VAL A 388 24.66 10.17 6.91
N ALA A 389 24.64 8.95 7.46
CA ALA A 389 25.76 8.42 8.23
C ALA A 389 26.91 7.97 7.31
N SER A 390 26.61 7.24 6.22
CA SER A 390 27.60 6.75 5.26
C SER A 390 28.41 7.87 4.58
N LEU A 391 27.75 8.98 4.20
CA LEU A 391 28.40 10.15 3.62
C LEU A 391 29.31 10.91 4.61
N LYS A 392 29.12 10.71 5.92
CA LYS A 392 29.96 11.29 6.99
C LYS A 392 31.08 10.35 7.45
N CYS A 393 31.22 9.17 6.84
CA CYS A 393 32.29 8.20 7.14
C CYS A 393 33.55 8.49 6.32
N ASN A 394 34.70 8.60 6.99
CA ASN A 394 35.99 8.89 6.36
C ASN A 394 36.64 7.66 5.71
N THR A 395 36.31 6.43 6.16
CA THR A 395 36.94 5.19 5.66
C THR A 395 35.94 4.20 5.06
N ALA A 396 36.42 3.26 4.26
CA ALA A 396 35.59 2.24 3.63
C ALA A 396 35.01 1.24 4.65
N GLU A 397 35.74 0.94 5.72
CA GLU A 397 35.32 0.06 6.82
C GLU A 397 34.18 0.70 7.61
N GLN A 398 34.26 2.00 7.87
CA GLN A 398 33.17 2.77 8.48
C GLN A 398 31.91 2.74 7.61
N ARG A 399 32.04 2.97 6.29
CA ARG A 399 30.89 2.88 5.36
C ARG A 399 30.30 1.46 5.33
N THR A 400 31.15 0.44 5.32
CA THR A 400 30.73 -0.98 5.37
C THR A 400 30.01 -1.31 6.68
N ALA A 401 30.47 -0.82 7.82
CA ALA A 401 29.83 -1.03 9.13
C ALA A 401 28.47 -0.30 9.28
N ILE A 402 28.21 0.74 8.48
CA ILE A 402 26.89 1.36 8.37
C ILE A 402 25.96 0.50 7.50
N TRP A 403 26.40 0.09 6.31
CA TRP A 403 25.56 -0.70 5.38
C TRP A 403 25.34 -2.15 5.82
N LYS A 404 26.25 -2.74 6.62
CA LYS A 404 26.05 -4.06 7.24
C LYS A 404 24.71 -4.17 8.01
N LYS A 405 24.27 -3.08 8.66
CA LYS A 405 22.98 -3.01 9.37
C LYS A 405 21.79 -3.09 8.41
N TYR A 406 21.96 -2.54 7.22
CA TYR A 406 20.99 -2.63 6.13
C TYR A 406 20.93 -4.05 5.55
N ASP A 407 22.09 -4.66 5.31
CA ASP A 407 22.20 -6.05 4.83
C ASP A 407 21.54 -7.02 5.83
N ASP A 408 21.76 -6.82 7.13
CA ASP A 408 21.15 -7.62 8.20
C ASP A 408 19.62 -7.56 8.16
N TYR A 409 19.04 -6.36 8.11
CA TYR A 409 17.58 -6.19 7.95
C TYR A 409 17.05 -6.84 6.67
N CYS A 410 17.70 -6.62 5.52
CA CYS A 410 17.21 -7.10 4.22
C CYS A 410 17.34 -8.62 4.05
N ARG A 411 18.30 -9.26 4.73
CA ARG A 411 18.45 -10.72 4.77
C ARG A 411 17.22 -11.38 5.40
N ASP A 412 16.71 -10.81 6.50
CA ASP A 412 15.71 -11.47 7.34
C ASP A 412 14.27 -11.00 7.04
N ALA A 413 14.11 -9.80 6.45
CA ALA A 413 12.80 -9.25 6.08
C ALA A 413 12.09 -10.03 4.95
N VAL A 414 12.76 -10.32 3.82
CA VAL A 414 12.12 -10.97 2.66
C VAL A 414 11.70 -12.43 2.95
N PRO A 415 12.50 -13.27 3.66
CA PRO A 415 12.07 -14.61 4.05
C PRO A 415 10.82 -14.59 4.96
N SER A 416 10.74 -13.66 5.91
CA SER A 416 9.58 -13.55 6.80
C SER A 416 8.29 -13.18 6.04
N LEU A 417 8.39 -12.25 5.08
CA LEU A 417 7.28 -11.91 4.18
C LEU A 417 6.93 -13.05 3.21
N ASN A 418 7.86 -13.99 2.93
CA ASN A 418 7.57 -15.18 2.14
C ASN A 418 6.87 -16.26 2.98
N LEU A 419 7.26 -16.43 4.25
CA LEU A 419 6.52 -17.25 5.21
C LEU A 419 5.09 -16.74 5.36
N MET A 420 4.90 -15.42 5.49
CA MET A 420 3.56 -14.81 5.53
C MET A 420 2.74 -15.13 4.28
N ASN A 421 3.35 -15.08 3.09
CA ASN A 421 2.68 -15.47 1.87
C ASN A 421 2.30 -16.97 1.86
N GLN A 422 3.22 -17.86 2.23
CA GLN A 422 2.97 -19.31 2.22
C GLN A 422 1.91 -19.72 3.26
N TYR A 423 1.94 -19.13 4.45
CA TYR A 423 0.92 -19.29 5.50
C TYR A 423 -0.48 -18.92 4.97
N LEU A 424 -0.64 -17.71 4.43
CA LEU A 424 -1.93 -17.25 3.91
C LEU A 424 -2.42 -18.14 2.76
N TYR A 425 -1.59 -18.44 1.76
CA TYR A 425 -1.99 -19.27 0.61
C TYR A 425 -2.37 -20.70 1.00
N LEU A 426 -1.70 -21.30 1.99
CA LEU A 426 -2.09 -22.63 2.49
C LEU A 426 -3.42 -22.56 3.24
N SER A 427 -3.65 -21.52 4.05
CA SER A 427 -4.93 -21.31 4.72
C SER A 427 -6.09 -20.99 3.76
N PHE A 428 -5.82 -20.61 2.50
CA PHE A 428 -6.85 -20.48 1.46
C PHE A 428 -7.31 -21.84 0.90
N MET A 429 -6.68 -22.95 1.29
CA MET A 429 -7.10 -24.31 0.90
C MET A 429 -8.35 -24.81 1.63
N HIS A 430 -8.83 -24.10 2.67
CA HIS A 430 -10.07 -24.44 3.37
C HIS A 430 -10.77 -23.16 3.88
N PRO A 431 -12.09 -22.97 3.64
CA PRO A 431 -12.74 -21.66 3.76
C PRO A 431 -12.77 -21.09 5.19
N ILE A 432 -12.66 -21.91 6.25
CA ILE A 432 -12.62 -21.43 7.65
C ILE A 432 -11.22 -21.05 8.15
N LEU A 433 -10.14 -21.58 7.54
CA LEU A 433 -8.77 -21.34 8.05
C LEU A 433 -8.27 -19.94 7.68
N GLY A 434 -8.60 -19.48 6.47
CA GLY A 434 -8.33 -18.12 6.00
C GLY A 434 -8.82 -17.01 6.95
N PRO A 435 -10.11 -16.96 7.32
CA PRO A 435 -10.64 -15.91 8.19
C PRO A 435 -10.28 -16.13 9.67
N CYS A 436 -10.56 -17.31 10.24
CA CYS A 436 -10.50 -17.55 11.68
C CYS A 436 -9.06 -17.61 12.22
N VAL A 437 -8.12 -18.09 11.42
CA VAL A 437 -6.72 -18.29 11.83
C VAL A 437 -5.79 -17.32 11.08
N ALA A 438 -5.77 -17.38 9.75
CA ALA A 438 -4.71 -16.77 8.96
C ALA A 438 -4.76 -15.24 8.95
N LEU A 439 -5.93 -14.66 8.66
CA LEU A 439 -6.14 -13.22 8.72
C LEU A 439 -6.27 -12.70 10.15
N MET A 440 -6.90 -13.43 11.07
CA MET A 440 -6.96 -13.00 12.47
C MET A 440 -5.55 -12.73 13.03
N TRP A 441 -4.65 -13.71 12.97
CA TRP A 441 -3.28 -13.54 13.46
C TRP A 441 -2.52 -12.45 12.69
N THR A 442 -2.61 -12.43 11.36
CA THR A 442 -1.83 -11.49 10.54
C THR A 442 -2.30 -10.04 10.69
N ILE A 443 -3.62 -9.79 10.79
CA ILE A 443 -4.18 -8.45 10.98
C ILE A 443 -3.99 -7.98 12.43
N VAL A 444 -4.25 -8.82 13.43
CA VAL A 444 -4.09 -8.44 14.85
C VAL A 444 -2.62 -8.15 15.17
N VAL A 445 -1.72 -9.09 14.90
CA VAL A 445 -0.29 -8.93 15.22
C VAL A 445 0.36 -7.89 14.31
N GLY A 446 -0.01 -7.84 13.03
CA GLY A 446 0.44 -6.81 12.10
C GLY A 446 -0.04 -5.40 12.46
N ARG A 447 -1.12 -5.25 13.24
CA ARG A 447 -1.53 -3.95 13.80
C ARG A 447 -0.88 -3.65 15.16
N ASP A 448 -0.59 -4.68 15.97
CA ASP A 448 -0.13 -4.61 17.37
C ASP A 448 1.27 -5.19 17.62
N VAL A 449 2.19 -4.98 16.67
CA VAL A 449 3.61 -5.38 16.78
C VAL A 449 4.23 -4.83 18.07
N PRO A 450 4.86 -5.66 18.93
CA PRO A 450 5.46 -5.20 20.18
C PRO A 450 6.47 -4.04 20.01
N GLY A 451 6.29 -2.97 20.79
CA GLY A 451 7.06 -1.72 20.68
C GLY A 451 6.76 -0.86 19.43
N HIS A 452 6.17 -1.47 18.39
CA HIS A 452 5.95 -0.89 17.06
C HIS A 452 4.47 -1.00 16.64
N ALA A 453 3.58 -0.87 17.62
CA ALA A 453 2.16 -0.65 17.45
C ALA A 453 1.90 0.51 16.47
N LEU A 454 1.01 0.33 15.49
CA LEU A 454 0.62 1.41 14.55
C LEU A 454 0.28 2.69 15.34
N ALA A 455 0.69 3.86 14.83
CA ALA A 455 0.75 5.12 15.57
C ALA A 455 -0.63 5.69 16.00
N ARG A 456 -1.18 5.08 17.06
CA ARG A 456 -2.60 5.14 17.47
C ARG A 456 -3.03 6.35 18.32
N THR A 457 -2.13 7.27 18.64
CA THR A 457 -2.44 8.46 19.45
C THR A 457 -2.21 9.79 18.75
N ALA A 458 -1.47 9.81 17.64
CA ALA A 458 -1.10 11.02 16.92
C ALA A 458 -1.41 10.96 15.41
N PHE A 459 -1.85 9.81 14.89
CA PHE A 459 -2.14 9.62 13.45
C PHE A 459 -0.92 9.98 12.55
N SER A 460 0.30 9.84 13.10
CA SER A 460 1.58 9.98 12.41
C SER A 460 2.71 9.43 13.27
N VAL A 461 3.68 8.76 12.65
CA VAL A 461 5.03 8.62 13.22
C VAL A 461 5.83 9.84 12.76
N ASP A 462 6.68 10.42 13.63
CA ASP A 462 7.61 11.47 13.19
C ASP A 462 8.51 10.96 12.05
N LEU A 463 8.82 11.83 11.08
CA LEU A 463 9.51 11.43 9.86
C LEU A 463 10.92 10.86 10.13
N LYS A 464 11.62 11.31 11.17
CA LYS A 464 12.96 10.81 11.55
C LYS A 464 12.91 9.46 12.24
N ASN A 465 11.80 9.17 12.93
CA ASN A 465 11.53 7.90 13.62
C ASN A 465 10.85 6.87 12.69
N TYR A 466 10.21 7.33 11.60
CA TYR A 466 9.52 6.46 10.64
C TYR A 466 10.36 5.28 10.09
N PRO A 467 11.67 5.41 9.78
CA PRO A 467 12.46 4.27 9.33
C PRO A 467 12.56 3.18 10.39
N ASP A 468 12.66 3.57 11.66
CA ASP A 468 12.73 2.65 12.81
C ASP A 468 11.42 1.88 12.97
N TYR A 469 10.31 2.59 12.84
CA TYR A 469 8.97 2.02 12.87
C TYR A 469 8.74 1.02 11.72
N SER A 470 9.07 1.42 10.49
CA SER A 470 8.78 0.64 9.28
C SER A 470 9.69 -0.57 9.08
N THR A 471 10.91 -0.59 9.63
CA THR A 471 11.78 -1.78 9.60
C THR A 471 11.30 -2.89 10.54
N HIS A 472 10.72 -2.55 11.70
CA HIS A 472 10.21 -3.55 12.65
C HIS A 472 8.77 -4.00 12.36
N TRP A 473 8.02 -3.26 11.53
CA TRP A 473 6.61 -3.57 11.26
C TRP A 473 6.43 -4.91 10.50
N LEU A 474 6.90 -4.98 9.25
CA LEU A 474 6.85 -6.17 8.38
C LEU A 474 5.54 -6.99 8.45
N TRP A 475 4.37 -6.35 8.57
CA TRP A 475 3.07 -7.03 8.77
C TRP A 475 2.99 -7.99 9.99
N GLY A 476 3.91 -7.87 10.95
CA GLY A 476 4.02 -8.78 12.10
C GLY A 476 4.72 -10.12 11.79
N SER A 477 5.25 -10.32 10.57
CA SER A 477 5.78 -11.62 10.11
C SER A 477 7.05 -12.12 10.82
N GLN A 478 7.58 -11.35 11.78
CA GLN A 478 8.73 -11.69 12.62
C GLN A 478 8.38 -11.75 14.12
N VAL A 479 7.10 -11.65 14.50
CA VAL A 479 6.67 -11.75 15.90
C VAL A 479 6.46 -13.21 16.28
N ASP A 480 7.14 -13.68 17.34
CA ASP A 480 7.20 -15.09 17.74
C ASP A 480 5.83 -15.79 17.79
N ASP A 481 4.80 -15.14 18.31
CA ASP A 481 3.45 -15.70 18.42
C ASP A 481 2.84 -15.97 17.04
N TRP A 482 2.97 -15.03 16.11
CA TRP A 482 2.53 -15.19 14.73
C TRP A 482 3.36 -16.25 14.00
N VAL A 483 4.69 -16.29 14.23
CA VAL A 483 5.59 -17.26 13.61
C VAL A 483 5.25 -18.69 14.05
N ARG A 484 4.88 -18.90 15.33
CA ARG A 484 4.42 -20.20 15.84
C ARG A 484 3.22 -20.74 15.05
N VAL A 485 2.20 -19.92 14.79
CA VAL A 485 1.01 -20.34 14.00
C VAL A 485 1.35 -20.51 12.52
N ALA A 486 2.14 -19.61 11.95
CA ALA A 486 2.53 -19.65 10.55
C ALA A 486 3.34 -20.91 10.21
N GLU A 487 4.34 -21.27 11.03
CA GLU A 487 5.12 -22.50 10.85
C GLU A 487 4.28 -23.76 11.11
N TYR A 488 3.48 -23.80 12.18
CA TYR A 488 2.62 -24.95 12.48
C TYR A 488 1.61 -25.22 11.35
N THR A 489 0.91 -24.18 10.90
CA THR A 489 -0.05 -24.26 9.78
C THR A 489 0.64 -24.70 8.49
N LYS A 490 1.86 -24.21 8.24
CA LYS A 490 2.67 -24.60 7.09
C LYS A 490 3.10 -26.07 7.16
N GLU A 491 3.53 -26.57 8.32
CA GLU A 491 3.88 -27.98 8.54
C GLU A 491 2.70 -28.92 8.22
N LYS A 492 1.50 -28.53 8.65
CA LYS A 492 0.26 -29.32 8.48
C LYS A 492 -0.28 -29.32 7.05
N LEU A 493 -0.23 -28.18 6.35
CA LEU A 493 -0.89 -28.01 5.05
C LEU A 493 0.06 -28.14 3.84
N MET A 494 1.35 -27.81 3.97
CA MET A 494 2.31 -27.87 2.84
C MET A 494 2.51 -29.29 2.26
N PRO A 495 2.38 -30.41 3.03
CA PRO A 495 2.46 -31.76 2.46
C PRO A 495 1.22 -32.22 1.68
N LEU A 496 0.12 -31.45 1.70
CA LEU A 496 -1.15 -31.86 1.10
C LEU A 496 -1.19 -31.63 -0.43
N ASP A 497 -1.90 -32.51 -1.13
CA ASP A 497 -2.16 -32.35 -2.56
C ASP A 497 -3.14 -31.20 -2.79
N LEU A 498 -2.68 -30.14 -3.45
CA LEU A 498 -3.46 -28.96 -3.82
C LEU A 498 -4.81 -29.31 -4.49
N ASN A 499 -4.89 -30.43 -5.22
CA ASN A 499 -6.07 -30.83 -5.98
C ASN A 499 -7.10 -31.63 -5.15
N LYS A 500 -6.86 -31.82 -3.84
CA LYS A 500 -7.76 -32.54 -2.91
C LYS A 500 -8.30 -31.61 -1.82
N PRO A 501 -9.45 -31.93 -1.20
CA PRO A 501 -9.91 -31.21 0.00
C PRO A 501 -8.91 -31.35 1.15
N VAL A 502 -8.83 -30.37 2.03
CA VAL A 502 -8.10 -30.48 3.30
C VAL A 502 -8.89 -31.43 4.23
N PRO A 503 -8.26 -32.45 4.85
CA PRO A 503 -8.95 -33.32 5.80
C PRO A 503 -9.42 -32.53 7.03
N GLN A 504 -10.65 -32.77 7.50
CA GLN A 504 -11.26 -32.02 8.60
C GLN A 504 -10.43 -32.12 9.89
N GLU A 505 -9.83 -33.29 10.16
CA GLU A 505 -8.96 -33.50 11.32
C GLU A 505 -7.71 -32.60 11.29
N VAL A 506 -7.26 -32.15 10.12
CA VAL A 506 -6.16 -31.18 9.97
C VAL A 506 -6.66 -29.75 10.16
N VAL A 507 -7.87 -29.44 9.69
CA VAL A 507 -8.54 -28.15 9.94
C VAL A 507 -8.74 -27.93 11.44
N ASP A 508 -9.31 -28.92 12.13
CA ASP A 508 -9.60 -28.86 13.56
C ASP A 508 -8.30 -28.74 14.39
N ASP A 509 -7.26 -29.48 14.07
CA ASP A 509 -5.95 -29.44 14.75
C ASP A 509 -5.27 -28.06 14.64
N ILE A 510 -5.34 -27.42 13.47
CA ILE A 510 -4.83 -26.04 13.25
C ILE A 510 -5.65 -25.01 14.05
N ILE A 511 -6.98 -25.13 14.07
CA ILE A 511 -7.85 -24.23 14.84
C ILE A 511 -7.58 -24.39 16.34
N ASN A 512 -7.50 -25.63 16.85
CA ASN A 512 -7.22 -25.90 18.25
C ASN A 512 -5.85 -25.35 18.68
N PHE A 513 -4.81 -25.46 17.84
CA PHE A 513 -3.50 -24.84 18.10
C PHE A 513 -3.58 -23.30 18.12
N SER A 514 -4.30 -22.71 17.16
CA SER A 514 -4.53 -21.26 17.10
C SER A 514 -5.23 -20.73 18.36
N GLU A 515 -6.29 -21.39 18.80
CA GLU A 515 -7.06 -20.99 19.99
C GLU A 515 -6.24 -21.16 21.28
N GLN A 516 -5.52 -22.28 21.45
CA GLN A 516 -4.63 -22.48 22.60
C GLN A 516 -3.53 -21.42 22.69
N LEU A 517 -2.94 -21.03 21.55
CA LEU A 517 -1.97 -19.93 21.54
C LEU A 517 -2.65 -18.58 21.81
N LYS A 518 -3.87 -18.35 21.31
CA LYS A 518 -4.64 -17.14 21.59
C LYS A 518 -4.91 -16.98 23.08
N GLU A 519 -5.28 -18.06 23.77
CA GLU A 519 -5.40 -18.09 25.24
C GLU A 519 -4.05 -17.78 25.93
N GLU A 520 -2.95 -18.43 25.51
CA GLU A 520 -1.61 -18.19 26.06
C GLU A 520 -1.19 -16.70 25.98
N VAL A 521 -1.33 -16.08 24.80
CA VAL A 521 -0.92 -14.68 24.59
C VAL A 521 -1.86 -13.69 25.28
N TRP A 522 -3.16 -14.02 25.40
CA TRP A 522 -4.13 -13.18 26.09
C TRP A 522 -3.93 -13.23 27.61
N ALA A 523 -3.59 -14.40 28.18
CA ALA A 523 -3.19 -14.52 29.59
C ALA A 523 -1.88 -13.75 29.87
N ALA A 524 -0.98 -13.66 28.88
CA ALA A 524 0.22 -12.83 28.94
C ALA A 524 -0.04 -11.31 28.72
N GLY A 525 -1.30 -10.90 28.52
CA GLY A 525 -1.70 -9.49 28.35
C GLY A 525 -1.31 -8.87 27.00
N LYS A 526 -1.00 -9.69 25.97
CA LYS A 526 -0.80 -9.21 24.59
C LYS A 526 -2.14 -8.95 23.90
N TYR A 527 -2.15 -8.12 22.85
CA TYR A 527 -3.26 -7.99 21.90
C TYR A 527 -4.62 -7.59 22.49
N GLN A 528 -4.63 -6.84 23.60
CA GLN A 528 -5.81 -6.54 24.44
C GLN A 528 -6.79 -5.50 23.86
N GLY A 529 -6.99 -5.44 22.54
CA GLY A 529 -8.09 -4.70 21.90
C GLY A 529 -8.17 -3.18 22.14
N PHE A 530 -7.10 -2.53 22.61
CA PHE A 530 -7.08 -1.07 22.79
C PHE A 530 -6.10 -0.37 21.85
N PRO A 531 -6.54 0.64 21.07
CA PRO A 531 -7.91 1.11 20.80
C PRO A 531 -8.66 0.25 19.75
N PHE A 532 -8.11 -0.90 19.33
CA PHE A 532 -8.72 -1.75 18.31
C PHE A 532 -9.92 -2.52 18.83
N ARG A 533 -11.09 -1.92 18.69
CA ARG A 533 -12.40 -2.55 18.92
C ARG A 533 -12.54 -3.72 17.96
N TYR A 534 -12.20 -4.95 18.35
CA TYR A 534 -12.21 -6.07 17.38
C TYR A 534 -13.60 -6.30 16.78
N GLN A 535 -14.66 -6.26 17.59
CA GLN A 535 -16.08 -6.25 17.17
C GLN A 535 -16.55 -5.03 16.33
N GLY A 536 -15.66 -4.07 16.10
CA GLY A 536 -15.86 -2.89 15.26
C GLY A 536 -14.93 -2.85 14.03
N GLU A 537 -13.74 -3.44 14.13
CA GLU A 537 -12.76 -3.47 13.03
C GLU A 537 -12.74 -4.77 12.22
N LEU A 538 -13.29 -5.87 12.76
CA LEU A 538 -13.22 -7.22 12.20
C LEU A 538 -14.62 -7.83 12.20
N GLN A 539 -15.23 -7.98 11.03
CA GLN A 539 -16.50 -8.71 10.89
C GLN A 539 -16.34 -10.17 11.38
N ASN A 540 -17.40 -10.72 11.99
CA ASN A 540 -17.50 -12.06 12.58
C ASN A 540 -16.65 -12.31 13.83
N PHE A 541 -15.97 -11.28 14.39
CA PHE A 541 -15.22 -11.39 15.65
C PHE A 541 -15.82 -10.58 16.79
N GLY A 542 -15.76 -11.13 18.00
CA GLY A 542 -16.11 -10.45 19.24
C GLY A 542 -14.95 -9.64 19.84
N PRO A 543 -15.16 -9.02 21.01
CA PRO A 543 -14.18 -8.14 21.66
C PRO A 543 -12.94 -8.88 22.19
N ASN A 544 -12.98 -10.21 22.30
CA ASN A 544 -11.89 -11.08 22.73
C ASN A 544 -11.35 -11.95 21.57
N LEU A 545 -11.65 -11.58 20.32
CA LEU A 545 -11.38 -12.39 19.12
C LEU A 545 -12.05 -13.77 19.14
N GLU A 546 -13.21 -13.91 19.79
CA GLU A 546 -14.10 -15.05 19.59
C GLU A 546 -14.78 -14.97 18.21
N TRP A 547 -14.84 -16.06 17.43
CA TRP A 547 -15.48 -16.09 16.12
C TRP A 547 -16.94 -16.53 16.22
N ASP A 548 -17.87 -15.72 15.67
CA ASP A 548 -19.30 -16.04 15.58
C ASP A 548 -19.95 -15.24 14.44
N GLU A 549 -20.27 -15.94 13.34
CA GLU A 549 -20.84 -15.37 12.10
C GLU A 549 -22.29 -14.86 12.26
N GLU A 550 -23.03 -15.31 13.27
CA GLU A 550 -24.40 -14.84 13.53
C GLU A 550 -24.34 -13.58 14.41
N ARG A 551 -23.67 -13.69 15.56
CA ARG A 551 -23.59 -12.68 16.61
C ARG A 551 -22.77 -11.45 16.25
N TYR A 552 -21.74 -11.62 15.40
CA TYR A 552 -20.84 -10.53 14.97
C TYR A 552 -20.88 -10.30 13.45
N SER A 553 -22.02 -10.58 12.81
CA SER A 553 -22.27 -10.43 11.37
C SER A 553 -22.06 -9.02 10.78
N SER A 554 -21.77 -8.01 11.61
CA SER A 554 -21.59 -6.60 11.27
C SER A 554 -20.34 -5.99 11.95
N GLN A 555 -19.87 -4.85 11.45
CA GLN A 555 -18.69 -4.11 11.93
C GLN A 555 -18.93 -2.60 11.89
N ASP A 556 -18.07 -1.80 12.53
CA ASP A 556 -18.13 -0.33 12.44
C ASP A 556 -17.78 0.11 10.99
N ARG A 557 -18.53 1.07 10.43
CA ARG A 557 -18.39 1.52 9.03
C ARG A 557 -17.80 2.92 8.96
N PHE A 558 -16.58 3.04 8.43
CA PHE A 558 -15.82 4.30 8.35
C PHE A 558 -15.84 4.95 6.97
N HIS A 559 -16.61 4.41 6.01
CA HIS A 559 -16.80 4.98 4.69
C HIS A 559 -18.21 4.74 4.14
N SER A 560 -18.68 5.68 3.32
CA SER A 560 -19.96 5.63 2.62
C SER A 560 -19.76 5.82 1.12
N GLN A 561 -20.74 5.39 0.33
CA GLN A 561 -20.78 5.66 -1.11
C GLN A 561 -21.62 6.91 -1.37
N CYS A 562 -21.10 7.85 -2.15
CA CYS A 562 -21.82 9.02 -2.61
C CYS A 562 -23.04 8.61 -3.46
N ARG A 563 -24.25 9.04 -3.06
CA ARG A 563 -25.51 8.67 -3.72
C ARG A 563 -25.54 9.06 -5.21
N ASP A 564 -24.94 10.18 -5.57
CA ASP A 564 -24.95 10.75 -6.93
C ASP A 564 -23.90 10.14 -7.87
N CYS A 565 -22.63 10.09 -7.45
CA CYS A 565 -21.50 9.72 -8.32
C CYS A 565 -20.82 8.39 -7.96
N ARG A 566 -21.35 7.67 -6.97
CA ARG A 566 -20.87 6.35 -6.50
C ARG A 566 -19.40 6.32 -6.06
N ALA A 567 -18.78 7.46 -5.77
CA ALA A 567 -17.45 7.52 -5.16
C ALA A 567 -17.51 7.05 -3.70
N TRP A 568 -16.55 6.22 -3.29
CA TRP A 568 -16.38 5.80 -1.89
C TRP A 568 -15.59 6.86 -1.13
N LEU A 569 -16.07 7.24 0.06
CA LEU A 569 -15.65 8.43 0.80
C LEU A 569 -15.59 8.13 2.30
N THR A 570 -14.59 8.68 3.00
CA THR A 570 -14.52 8.57 4.46
C THR A 570 -15.75 9.20 5.13
N CYS A 571 -16.26 8.53 6.15
CA CYS A 571 -17.24 9.07 7.08
C CYS A 571 -16.53 10.01 8.07
N ARG A 572 -16.69 11.33 7.85
CA ARG A 572 -16.30 12.39 8.77
C ARG A 572 -17.35 13.49 8.76
N GLY A 573 -17.89 13.85 9.92
CA GLY A 573 -18.93 14.87 10.04
C GLY A 573 -18.46 16.29 9.65
N ASP A 574 -17.14 16.51 9.59
CA ASP A 574 -16.52 17.75 9.11
C ASP A 574 -16.16 17.74 7.60
N TRP A 575 -16.42 16.65 6.87
CA TRP A 575 -16.18 16.49 5.43
C TRP A 575 -17.50 16.19 4.70
N ARG A 576 -18.33 17.23 4.52
CA ARG A 576 -19.68 17.13 3.96
C ARG A 576 -19.67 17.11 2.43
N LYS A 577 -18.67 17.68 1.76
CA LYS A 577 -18.57 17.71 0.29
C LYS A 577 -18.00 16.39 -0.26
N CYS A 578 -18.59 15.88 -1.34
CA CYS A 578 -18.04 14.74 -2.08
C CYS A 578 -16.75 15.14 -2.83
N THR A 579 -15.63 14.45 -2.56
CA THR A 579 -14.33 14.71 -3.24
C THR A 579 -14.32 14.37 -4.73
N ASN A 580 -15.31 13.63 -5.25
CA ASN A 580 -15.41 13.33 -6.68
C ASN A 580 -16.25 14.36 -7.43
N CYS A 581 -17.55 14.48 -7.11
CA CYS A 581 -18.50 15.31 -7.87
C CYS A 581 -18.84 16.66 -7.24
N GLY A 582 -18.47 16.89 -5.98
CA GLY A 582 -18.70 18.14 -5.28
C GLY A 582 -20.10 18.34 -4.68
N VAL A 583 -21.01 17.35 -4.75
CA VAL A 583 -22.30 17.41 -4.05
C VAL A 583 -22.11 17.50 -2.52
N GLU A 584 -22.97 18.23 -1.83
CA GLU A 584 -23.04 18.18 -0.36
C GLU A 584 -23.80 16.90 0.04
N ARG A 585 -23.16 16.06 0.85
CA ARG A 585 -23.75 14.83 1.39
C ARG A 585 -24.62 15.14 2.61
N PRO A 586 -25.73 14.42 2.82
CA PRO A 586 -26.44 14.39 4.09
C PRO A 586 -25.51 14.07 5.27
N LEU A 587 -25.87 14.49 6.49
CA LEU A 587 -24.99 14.27 7.65
C LEU A 587 -24.84 12.77 7.96
N GLU A 588 -25.92 11.99 7.82
CA GLU A 588 -25.90 10.54 8.08
C GLU A 588 -24.98 9.75 7.12
N ASP A 589 -24.76 10.25 5.90
CA ASP A 589 -23.76 9.70 4.96
C ASP A 589 -22.32 10.09 5.35
N CYS A 590 -22.16 11.04 6.28
CA CYS A 590 -20.87 11.55 6.75
C CYS A 590 -20.49 11.02 8.14
N GLU A 591 -21.36 10.29 8.83
CA GLU A 591 -21.09 9.78 10.19
C GLU A 591 -20.54 8.35 10.17
N ILE A 592 -19.69 8.02 11.15
CA ILE A 592 -19.23 6.64 11.35
C ILE A 592 -20.41 5.86 11.91
N VAL A 593 -20.80 4.78 11.23
CA VAL A 593 -21.86 3.88 11.72
C VAL A 593 -21.22 2.89 12.67
N TRP A 594 -21.46 3.07 13.97
CA TRP A 594 -20.93 2.20 15.02
C TRP A 594 -21.85 0.98 15.19
N ASN A 595 -21.34 -0.22 14.92
CA ASN A 595 -22.04 -1.50 15.11
C ASN A 595 -22.39 -1.73 16.58
N SER A 596 -21.45 -1.37 17.46
CA SER A 596 -21.68 -1.22 18.89
C SER A 596 -21.23 0.19 19.29
N GLY A 597 -22.11 0.95 19.94
CA GLY A 597 -21.79 2.31 20.38
C GLY A 597 -20.51 2.35 21.24
N PRO A 598 -19.56 3.27 20.98
CA PRO A 598 -18.35 3.38 21.78
C PRO A 598 -18.62 3.58 23.27
N SER A 599 -17.91 2.82 24.09
CA SER A 599 -17.93 2.90 25.55
C SER A 599 -17.39 4.25 26.05
N GLU A 600 -17.71 4.59 27.30
CA GLU A 600 -17.18 5.81 27.93
C GLU A 600 -15.65 5.81 28.00
N TYR A 601 -15.00 4.64 28.11
CA TYR A 601 -13.54 4.53 28.04
C TYR A 601 -13.02 4.89 26.65
N GLU A 602 -13.58 4.31 25.59
CA GLU A 602 -13.19 4.59 24.20
C GLU A 602 -13.42 6.08 23.84
N LEU A 603 -14.60 6.64 24.17
CA LEU A 603 -14.90 8.05 23.97
C LEU A 603 -13.93 8.97 24.73
N SER A 604 -13.53 8.60 25.95
CA SER A 604 -12.50 9.34 26.71
C SER A 604 -11.09 9.30 26.12
N LYS A 605 -10.84 8.40 25.16
CA LYS A 605 -9.59 8.28 24.41
C LYS A 605 -9.71 8.97 23.05
N PHE A 606 -10.81 8.79 22.33
CA PHE A 606 -11.11 9.55 21.11
C PHE A 606 -11.08 11.07 21.39
N ALA A 607 -11.62 11.53 22.52
CA ALA A 607 -11.56 12.91 22.99
C ALA A 607 -10.12 13.47 23.19
N LYS A 608 -9.09 12.61 23.27
CA LYS A 608 -7.68 13.01 23.46
C LYS A 608 -6.83 12.93 22.20
N ILE A 609 -7.26 12.14 21.20
CA ILE A 609 -6.49 11.85 19.98
C ILE A 609 -7.13 12.42 18.71
N SER A 610 -8.42 12.77 18.76
CA SER A 610 -9.13 13.37 17.63
C SER A 610 -8.78 14.85 17.49
N PRO A 611 -8.32 15.32 16.32
CA PRO A 611 -8.02 16.73 16.09
C PRO A 611 -9.27 17.60 15.90
N ASN A 612 -10.43 16.98 15.62
CA ASN A 612 -11.75 17.61 15.58
C ASN A 612 -12.79 16.55 15.98
N PRO A 613 -13.55 16.72 17.08
CA PRO A 613 -14.55 15.72 17.51
C PRO A 613 -15.54 15.27 16.43
N GLN A 614 -15.88 16.13 15.45
CA GLN A 614 -16.74 15.77 14.31
C GLN A 614 -16.15 14.67 13.40
N SER A 615 -14.83 14.46 13.42
CA SER A 615 -14.18 13.35 12.71
C SER A 615 -14.47 11.97 13.33
N VAL A 616 -15.10 11.93 14.52
CA VAL A 616 -15.59 10.71 15.20
C VAL A 616 -17.13 10.64 15.18
N GLY A 617 -17.79 11.68 14.66
CA GLY A 617 -19.25 11.83 14.62
C GLY A 617 -19.89 12.45 15.86
N THR A 618 -21.20 12.65 15.79
CA THR A 618 -22.07 13.20 16.84
C THR A 618 -21.90 12.51 18.18
N VAL A 619 -21.66 11.19 18.20
CA VAL A 619 -21.45 10.41 19.44
C VAL A 619 -20.35 11.01 20.35
N LEU A 620 -19.24 11.48 19.79
CA LEU A 620 -18.17 12.12 20.57
C LEU A 620 -18.51 13.57 20.92
N VAL A 621 -19.11 14.31 19.99
CA VAL A 621 -19.57 15.69 20.18
C VAL A 621 -20.56 15.78 21.35
N ASP A 622 -21.53 14.87 21.42
CA ASP A 622 -22.57 14.87 22.43
C ASP A 622 -22.08 14.27 23.76
N TRP A 623 -21.14 13.31 23.74
CA TRP A 623 -20.43 12.88 24.94
C TRP A 623 -19.65 14.04 25.60
N LEU A 624 -18.99 14.88 24.79
CA LEU A 624 -18.30 16.08 25.26
C LEU A 624 -19.27 17.11 25.86
N LYS A 625 -20.35 17.48 25.15
CA LYS A 625 -21.40 18.38 25.67
C LYS A 625 -21.98 17.89 26.99
N ASN A 626 -22.36 16.61 27.06
CA ASN A 626 -22.95 16.00 28.25
C ASN A 626 -21.99 15.93 29.44
N ARG A 627 -20.67 15.95 29.22
CA ARG A 627 -19.67 16.08 30.27
C ARG A 627 -19.39 17.53 30.67
N GLN A 628 -19.45 18.49 29.75
CA GLN A 628 -19.37 19.93 30.07
C GLN A 628 -20.54 20.36 30.96
N MET A 629 -21.79 20.00 30.60
CA MET A 629 -22.97 20.28 31.45
C MET A 629 -22.90 19.62 32.84
N LYS A 630 -22.21 18.49 32.98
CA LYS A 630 -21.97 17.83 34.29
C LYS A 630 -20.83 18.49 35.10
N CYS A 631 -20.04 19.37 34.50
CA CYS A 631 -18.99 20.12 35.20
C CYS A 631 -19.48 21.46 35.77
N GLU A 632 -20.63 21.98 35.30
CA GLU A 632 -21.22 23.23 35.78
C GLU A 632 -21.91 23.11 37.16
N SER A 633 -21.96 21.90 37.74
CA SER A 633 -22.58 21.61 39.04
C SER A 633 -21.58 21.30 40.17
N LEU A 634 -20.38 21.89 40.12
CA LEU A 634 -19.47 21.97 41.28
C LEU A 634 -19.19 23.45 41.60
N PRO A 635 -19.30 23.89 42.86
CA PRO A 635 -18.98 25.27 43.22
C PRO A 635 -17.51 25.58 42.93
N ILE A 636 -17.26 26.67 42.19
CA ILE A 636 -15.92 27.23 42.06
C ILE A 636 -15.58 27.91 43.40
N GLU A 637 -14.80 27.23 44.24
CA GLU A 637 -14.22 27.88 45.41
C GLU A 637 -13.23 28.97 44.97
N ASN A 638 -13.40 30.18 45.51
CA ASN A 638 -12.64 31.36 45.12
C ASN A 638 -11.18 31.28 45.62
N GLY A 639 -10.29 30.73 44.79
CA GLY A 639 -8.86 30.59 45.08
C GLY A 639 -7.97 31.65 44.40
N MET A 640 -7.46 32.60 45.20
CA MET A 640 -6.32 33.48 44.86
C MET A 640 -6.41 34.35 43.60
N ALA A 641 -7.13 35.47 43.72
CA ALA A 641 -6.73 36.69 43.03
C ALA A 641 -5.53 37.36 43.76
N LYS A 642 -4.70 38.08 42.99
CA LYS A 642 -3.60 38.98 43.43
C LYS A 642 -2.34 38.32 44.04
N MET A 643 -1.26 38.37 43.27
CA MET A 643 -0.20 39.33 43.61
C MET A 643 0.47 39.84 42.32
N SER A 644 1.06 41.03 42.37
CA SER A 644 1.52 41.76 41.18
C SER A 644 2.81 42.53 41.44
N MET A 645 3.85 42.23 40.65
CA MET A 645 4.85 43.15 40.10
C MET A 645 5.70 42.40 39.08
#